data_AF-A0A848L6P8-F1
#
_entry.id   AF-A0A848L6P8-F1
#
_cell.length_a   1.000
_cell.length_b   1.000
_cell.length_c   1.000
_cell.angle_alpha   90.00
_cell.angle_beta   90.00
_cell.angle_gamma   90.00
#
_symmetry.space_group_name_H-M   'P 1'
#
loop_
_entity.id
_entity.type
_entity.pdbx_description
1 polymer ?
#
loop_
_entity_poly.entity_id
_entity_poly.type
_entity_poly.pdbx_seq_one_letter_code
_entity_poly.pdbx_strand_id
1 'polypeptide(L)'
;MEKPTPGAIHEALERAVAALEAAATPELLIASAAELRPVASPYAAALVLSSLAADTRRLERAARPFLRYLLETREPSGLWRLWTPSPEQPPGTSASARASLSLALWGVAEADPAATLRALLATAHPDGGLGTWAEPARADAEDLLASVDVLALASAGGHALPALTARVGSWVEMHGLEGRPRQPFTVSPFALAHALTTWLRTDDTLVLRRIVWRDCAQRRRTALKDAYDCALALSTVLTLGPPRGEPSWEERVEEMVARILQAQSDVGLWPALALMTDAHGRVYGSLQVTTAACIEALTRYTQWREGTGLPGKQEPAPLPPRGWRAATARKARSVQDAFRPGTWSDTLAALHALVPPTLLSTEAMERVRDIARWLPSELTHGFGLECRLAEVAPRADVFFWLNSDSYGPYILAGEDPKVSMPEALRHEPLWRSIFDFSRQWTDPGSLLHQGVDSFWLEFDVGDAPAEPPVPVIFFCHEERPIPEDTAGARACRQRHQDIATAALHTLSDGGLSPETLHNVRACIEALPPGSQPFALGVLRSRRLDTVRFCAKDIPAEGMLDYLASVGWSGPRAELQELLGWLAGHVDRFVLDFDVGAHVLPTVGLECSFHGRRQPSAEPRWAVLLEELVRRGLCQHDKRDALLAWPGQSPCVEHLEGAVRESRFDRRLSHLKLSLKPELEAKGYFGAWRYLEMSRPP
;
A
#
# COMPACT_ATOMS: atom_id res chain seq x y z
N MET A 1 -10.24 -26.21 -8.85
CA MET A 1 -11.71 -26.02 -8.94
C MET A 1 -12.07 -25.86 -10.40
N GLU A 2 -13.17 -26.45 -10.86
CA GLU A 2 -13.66 -26.20 -12.21
C GLU A 2 -13.98 -24.71 -12.39
N LYS A 3 -13.69 -24.15 -13.57
CA LYS A 3 -13.99 -22.74 -13.86
C LYS A 3 -15.52 -22.56 -13.89
N PRO A 4 -16.06 -21.53 -13.22
CA PRO A 4 -17.50 -21.30 -13.18
C PRO A 4 -18.03 -21.01 -14.59
N THR A 5 -19.13 -21.68 -14.96
CA THR A 5 -19.76 -21.47 -16.27
C THR A 5 -20.77 -20.32 -16.19
N PRO A 6 -20.98 -19.54 -17.28
CA PRO A 6 -22.01 -18.50 -17.29
C PRO A 6 -23.41 -19.02 -16.93
N GLY A 7 -23.74 -20.26 -17.34
CA GLY A 7 -25.01 -20.91 -17.01
C GLY A 7 -25.17 -21.15 -15.50
N ALA A 8 -24.12 -21.65 -14.83
CA ALA A 8 -24.16 -21.87 -13.38
C ALA A 8 -24.34 -20.57 -12.59
N ILE A 9 -23.71 -19.47 -13.05
CA ILE A 9 -23.85 -18.15 -12.42
C ILE A 9 -25.27 -17.61 -12.60
N HIS A 10 -25.83 -17.72 -13.80
CA HIS A 10 -27.19 -17.27 -14.08
C HIS A 10 -28.22 -18.05 -13.26
N GLU A 11 -28.11 -19.37 -13.20
CA GLU A 11 -29.00 -20.22 -12.39
C GLU A 11 -28.90 -19.89 -10.89
N ALA A 12 -27.68 -19.65 -10.39
CA ALA A 12 -27.46 -19.24 -9.01
C ALA A 12 -28.12 -17.88 -8.70
N LEU A 13 -28.00 -16.90 -9.60
CA LEU A 13 -28.64 -15.59 -9.47
C LEU A 13 -30.17 -15.70 -9.45
N GLU A 14 -30.78 -16.45 -10.37
CA GLU A 14 -32.24 -16.62 -10.44
C GLU A 14 -32.81 -17.24 -9.16
N ARG A 15 -32.17 -18.31 -8.64
CA ARG A 15 -32.58 -18.92 -7.37
C ARG A 15 -32.46 -17.95 -6.20
N ALA A 16 -31.37 -17.20 -6.14
CA ALA A 16 -31.11 -16.25 -5.06
C ALA A 16 -32.11 -15.09 -5.04
N VAL A 17 -32.45 -14.55 -6.22
CA VAL A 17 -33.44 -13.49 -6.36
C VAL A 17 -34.82 -13.99 -5.96
N ALA A 18 -35.23 -15.16 -6.44
CA ALA A 18 -36.51 -15.76 -6.04
C ALA A 18 -36.59 -16.00 -4.53
N ALA A 19 -35.50 -16.45 -3.91
CA ALA A 19 -35.42 -16.68 -2.48
C ALA A 19 -35.48 -15.36 -1.66
N LEU A 20 -34.82 -14.30 -2.12
CA LEU A 20 -34.91 -12.97 -1.50
C LEU A 20 -36.31 -12.35 -1.65
N GLU A 21 -36.98 -12.55 -2.79
CA GLU A 21 -38.37 -12.10 -3.00
C GLU A 21 -39.34 -12.77 -2.01
N ALA A 22 -39.08 -14.04 -1.67
CA ALA A 22 -39.85 -14.76 -0.66
C ALA A 22 -39.51 -14.33 0.78
N ALA A 23 -38.27 -13.89 1.04
CA ALA A 23 -37.80 -13.43 2.34
C ALA A 23 -38.15 -11.94 2.58
N ALA A 24 -39.41 -11.66 2.90
CA ALA A 24 -39.96 -10.30 2.96
C ALA A 24 -39.50 -9.43 4.15
N THR A 25 -38.76 -9.96 5.13
CA THR A 25 -38.35 -9.24 6.33
C THR A 25 -36.84 -8.99 6.36
N PRO A 26 -36.38 -7.73 6.51
CA PRO A 26 -34.97 -7.44 6.77
C PRO A 26 -34.61 -7.82 8.19
N GLU A 27 -34.06 -9.01 8.36
CA GLU A 27 -33.71 -9.55 9.67
C GLU A 27 -32.21 -9.51 9.91
N LEU A 28 -31.85 -9.09 11.12
CA LEU A 28 -30.54 -9.26 11.72
C LEU A 28 -30.67 -10.33 12.81
N LEU A 29 -29.89 -11.39 12.68
CA LEU A 29 -29.75 -12.44 13.67
C LEU A 29 -28.70 -12.00 14.69
N ILE A 30 -29.14 -11.79 15.94
CA ILE A 30 -28.25 -11.48 17.06
C ILE A 30 -27.97 -12.77 17.80
N ALA A 31 -26.74 -13.26 17.73
CA ALA A 31 -26.26 -14.43 18.44
C ALA A 31 -25.42 -14.01 19.66
N SER A 32 -25.73 -14.59 20.81
CA SER A 32 -24.93 -14.54 22.03
C SER A 32 -24.65 -15.96 22.53
N ALA A 33 -23.84 -16.11 23.56
CA ALA A 33 -23.61 -17.43 24.17
C ALA A 33 -24.89 -18.12 24.68
N ALA A 34 -25.99 -17.36 24.89
CA ALA A 34 -27.22 -17.84 25.49
C ALA A 34 -28.43 -17.88 24.53
N GLU A 35 -28.41 -17.13 23.42
CA GLU A 35 -29.60 -16.91 22.58
C GLU A 35 -29.26 -16.52 21.14
N LEU A 36 -30.08 -16.98 20.18
CA LEU A 36 -30.15 -16.49 18.81
C LEU A 36 -31.50 -15.79 18.62
N ARG A 37 -31.49 -14.48 18.36
CA ARG A 37 -32.70 -13.65 18.26
C ARG A 37 -32.76 -12.90 16.92
N PRO A 38 -33.78 -13.15 16.08
CA PRO A 38 -34.03 -12.31 14.91
C PRO A 38 -34.62 -10.96 15.34
N VAL A 39 -34.12 -9.87 14.75
CA VAL A 39 -34.69 -8.52 14.90
C VAL A 39 -34.81 -7.85 13.54
N ALA A 40 -35.87 -7.08 13.33
CA ALA A 40 -36.01 -6.30 12.11
C ALA A 40 -34.96 -5.17 12.11
N SER A 41 -34.22 -4.98 11.01
CA SER A 41 -33.07 -4.08 10.99
C SER A 41 -33.05 -3.14 9.77
N PRO A 42 -33.20 -1.82 9.98
CA PRO A 42 -33.00 -0.84 8.91
C PRO A 42 -31.58 -0.91 8.33
N TYR A 43 -30.59 -1.23 9.15
CA TYR A 43 -29.23 -1.42 8.65
C TYR A 43 -29.11 -2.64 7.72
N ALA A 44 -29.69 -3.79 8.09
CA ALA A 44 -29.73 -4.95 7.20
C ALA A 44 -30.47 -4.63 5.89
N ALA A 45 -31.62 -3.95 5.96
CA ALA A 45 -32.35 -3.50 4.78
C ALA A 45 -31.51 -2.57 3.88
N ALA A 46 -30.80 -1.61 4.48
CA ALA A 46 -29.92 -0.69 3.76
C ALA A 46 -28.77 -1.41 3.06
N LEU A 47 -28.14 -2.39 3.72
CA LEU A 47 -27.08 -3.22 3.13
C LEU A 47 -27.60 -4.05 1.96
N VAL A 48 -28.75 -4.71 2.10
CA VAL A 48 -29.40 -5.45 1.01
C VAL A 48 -29.63 -4.54 -0.19
N LEU A 49 -30.23 -3.36 0.02
CA LEU A 49 -30.53 -2.42 -1.05
C LEU A 49 -29.28 -1.84 -1.73
N SER A 50 -28.22 -1.58 -0.97
CA SER A 50 -26.94 -1.14 -1.52
C SER A 50 -26.36 -2.19 -2.48
N SER A 51 -26.40 -3.47 -2.10
CA SER A 51 -25.89 -4.55 -2.94
C SER A 51 -26.76 -4.81 -4.17
N LEU A 52 -28.09 -4.80 -4.03
CA LEU A 52 -29.01 -4.97 -5.16
C LEU A 52 -28.95 -3.78 -6.16
N ALA A 53 -28.41 -2.63 -5.78
CA ALA A 53 -28.25 -1.49 -6.68
C ALA A 53 -27.25 -1.74 -7.83
N ALA A 54 -26.52 -2.87 -7.82
CA ALA A 54 -25.67 -3.30 -8.93
C ALA A 54 -26.45 -3.58 -10.24
N ASP A 55 -27.75 -3.88 -10.15
CA ASP A 55 -28.67 -3.96 -11.29
C ASP A 55 -30.10 -3.59 -10.85
N THR A 56 -30.35 -2.28 -10.71
CA THR A 56 -31.64 -1.75 -10.23
C THR A 56 -32.83 -2.18 -11.08
N ARG A 57 -32.63 -2.44 -12.39
CA ARG A 57 -33.72 -2.83 -13.29
C ARG A 57 -34.15 -4.27 -13.07
N ARG A 58 -33.19 -5.20 -12.99
CA ARG A 58 -33.52 -6.62 -12.79
C ARG A 58 -33.96 -6.92 -11.37
N LEU A 59 -33.43 -6.19 -10.39
CA LEU A 59 -33.59 -6.49 -8.97
C LEU A 59 -34.67 -5.65 -8.27
N GLU A 60 -35.43 -4.84 -9.00
CA GLU A 60 -36.46 -3.94 -8.43
C GLU A 60 -37.52 -4.69 -7.60
N ARG A 61 -37.95 -5.87 -8.07
CA ARG A 61 -38.97 -6.66 -7.40
C ARG A 61 -38.49 -7.16 -6.04
N ALA A 62 -37.29 -7.71 -5.99
CA ALA A 62 -36.63 -8.14 -4.74
C ALA A 62 -36.34 -6.96 -3.79
N ALA A 63 -36.04 -5.77 -4.30
CA ALA A 63 -35.74 -4.59 -3.50
C ALA A 63 -36.99 -3.96 -2.84
N ARG A 64 -38.17 -4.11 -3.43
CA ARG A 64 -39.39 -3.39 -3.03
C ARG A 64 -39.79 -3.54 -1.55
N PRO A 65 -39.76 -4.74 -0.92
CA PRO A 65 -40.08 -4.89 0.50
C PRO A 65 -39.11 -4.10 1.40
N PHE A 66 -37.82 -4.08 1.06
CA PHE A 66 -36.78 -3.38 1.82
C PHE A 66 -36.90 -1.86 1.68
N LEU A 67 -37.22 -1.35 0.48
CA LEU A 67 -37.47 0.08 0.25
C LEU A 67 -38.65 0.57 1.11
N ARG A 68 -39.76 -0.18 1.10
CA ARG A 68 -40.93 0.13 1.92
C ARG A 68 -40.56 0.14 3.41
N TYR A 69 -39.85 -0.87 3.87
CA TYR A 69 -39.43 -0.97 5.27
C TYR A 69 -38.55 0.21 5.70
N LEU A 70 -37.59 0.65 4.88
CA LEU A 70 -36.79 1.83 5.21
C LEU A 70 -37.61 3.11 5.29
N LEU A 71 -38.59 3.29 4.40
CA LEU A 71 -39.47 4.46 4.44
C LEU A 71 -40.37 4.46 5.69
N GLU A 72 -40.90 3.30 6.07
CA GLU A 72 -41.77 3.14 7.26
C GLU A 72 -41.01 3.27 8.58
N THR A 73 -39.70 2.96 8.59
CA THR A 73 -38.86 3.00 9.80
C THR A 73 -38.02 4.27 9.93
N ARG A 74 -38.17 5.23 9.00
CA ARG A 74 -37.48 6.52 9.07
C ARG A 74 -38.04 7.36 10.22
N GLU A 75 -37.17 7.84 11.09
CA GLU A 75 -37.57 8.70 12.20
C GLU A 75 -37.92 10.12 11.74
N PRO A 76 -38.64 10.91 12.56
CA PRO A 76 -38.88 12.34 12.29
C PRO A 76 -37.59 13.17 12.12
N SER A 77 -36.48 12.74 12.74
CA SER A 77 -35.14 13.32 12.56
C SER A 77 -34.57 13.11 11.15
N GLY A 78 -35.19 12.23 10.36
CA GLY A 78 -34.69 11.78 9.07
C GLY A 78 -33.65 10.67 9.17
N LEU A 79 -33.34 10.18 10.37
CA LEU A 79 -32.34 9.14 10.65
C LEU A 79 -32.99 7.76 10.87
N TRP A 80 -32.14 6.71 10.96
CA TRP A 80 -32.55 5.32 11.14
C TRP A 80 -31.82 4.67 12.32
N ARG A 81 -32.54 3.81 13.05
CA ARG A 81 -31.96 2.94 14.08
C ARG A 81 -31.26 1.75 13.46
N LEU A 82 -30.37 1.12 14.23
CA LEU A 82 -29.69 -0.11 13.83
C LEU A 82 -30.67 -1.29 13.71
N TRP A 83 -31.64 -1.41 14.64
CA TRP A 83 -32.75 -2.38 14.60
C TRP A 83 -33.99 -1.92 15.38
N THR A 84 -35.13 -2.58 15.15
CA THR A 84 -36.42 -2.32 15.81
C THR A 84 -36.98 -3.58 16.51
N PRO A 85 -37.72 -3.44 17.64
CA PRO A 85 -37.97 -2.23 18.42
C PRO A 85 -36.88 -2.05 19.50
N SER A 86 -35.94 -1.14 19.28
CA SER A 86 -34.96 -0.75 20.29
C SER A 86 -35.22 0.71 20.71
N PRO A 87 -36.31 0.98 21.47
CA PRO A 87 -36.76 2.35 21.74
C PRO A 87 -35.73 3.17 22.54
N GLU A 88 -34.83 2.51 23.26
CA GLU A 88 -33.80 3.14 24.09
C GLU A 88 -32.50 3.46 23.34
N GLN A 89 -32.32 2.96 22.11
CA GLN A 89 -31.10 3.23 21.34
C GLN A 89 -31.28 4.40 20.38
N PRO A 90 -30.35 5.38 20.38
CA PRO A 90 -30.36 6.46 19.39
C PRO A 90 -30.23 5.91 17.96
N PRO A 91 -30.51 6.73 16.93
CA PRO A 91 -30.20 6.38 15.55
C PRO A 91 -28.73 5.99 15.35
N GLY A 92 -28.47 5.06 14.45
CA GLY A 92 -27.11 4.64 14.09
C GLY A 92 -26.56 5.48 12.94
N THR A 93 -25.30 5.92 13.04
CA THR A 93 -24.63 6.73 12.02
C THR A 93 -24.52 5.96 10.70
N SER A 94 -23.90 4.77 10.70
CA SER A 94 -23.83 3.89 9.52
C SER A 94 -25.20 3.49 8.99
N ALA A 95 -26.15 3.16 9.89
CA ALA A 95 -27.51 2.80 9.51
C ALA A 95 -28.19 3.92 8.72
N SER A 96 -28.08 5.14 9.21
CA SER A 96 -28.69 6.31 8.57
C SER A 96 -28.00 6.69 7.26
N ALA A 97 -26.67 6.67 7.25
CA ALA A 97 -25.89 7.00 6.07
C ALA A 97 -26.17 6.02 4.93
N ARG A 98 -26.15 4.71 5.21
CA ARG A 98 -26.45 3.68 4.21
C ARG A 98 -27.92 3.68 3.80
N ALA A 99 -28.86 3.86 4.72
CA ALA A 99 -30.28 3.90 4.37
C ALA A 99 -30.57 5.04 3.39
N SER A 100 -30.07 6.25 3.67
CA SER A 100 -30.27 7.40 2.78
C SER A 100 -29.54 7.25 1.44
N LEU A 101 -28.30 6.73 1.45
CA LEU A 101 -27.56 6.42 0.22
C LEU A 101 -28.30 5.38 -0.63
N SER A 102 -28.77 4.28 -0.04
CA SER A 102 -29.54 3.24 -0.72
C SER A 102 -30.82 3.80 -1.33
N LEU A 103 -31.63 4.55 -0.57
CA LEU A 103 -32.85 5.17 -1.10
C LEU A 103 -32.54 6.10 -2.29
N ALA A 104 -31.43 6.85 -2.24
CA ALA A 104 -30.99 7.70 -3.35
C ALA A 104 -30.56 6.89 -4.59
N LEU A 105 -29.82 5.79 -4.41
CA LEU A 105 -29.43 4.89 -5.51
C LEU A 105 -30.64 4.29 -6.23
N TRP A 106 -31.74 4.08 -5.50
CA TRP A 106 -33.02 3.59 -6.02
C TRP A 106 -33.96 4.69 -6.51
N GLY A 107 -33.50 5.95 -6.57
CA GLY A 107 -34.28 7.07 -7.10
C GLY A 107 -35.49 7.46 -6.26
N VAL A 108 -35.49 7.12 -4.96
CA VAL A 108 -36.58 7.48 -4.03
C VAL A 108 -36.47 8.96 -3.68
N ALA A 109 -37.46 9.76 -4.09
CA ALA A 109 -37.45 11.21 -3.96
C ALA A 109 -37.39 11.66 -2.49
N GLU A 110 -37.99 10.87 -1.59
CA GLU A 110 -38.09 11.14 -0.17
C GLU A 110 -36.73 10.95 0.56
N ALA A 111 -35.71 10.39 -0.08
CA ALA A 111 -34.43 10.05 0.58
C ALA A 111 -33.70 11.23 1.23
N ASP A 112 -33.84 12.44 0.66
CA ASP A 112 -33.12 13.68 0.99
C ASP A 112 -31.72 13.45 1.61
N PRO A 113 -30.74 13.01 0.80
CA PRO A 113 -29.37 12.73 1.25
C PRO A 113 -28.70 13.92 1.94
N ALA A 114 -29.02 15.14 1.50
CA ALA A 114 -28.45 16.34 2.05
C ALA A 114 -28.98 16.64 3.47
N ALA A 115 -30.27 16.40 3.73
CA ALA A 115 -30.81 16.51 5.08
C ALA A 115 -30.23 15.46 6.03
N THR A 116 -30.15 14.19 5.59
CA THR A 116 -29.53 13.12 6.38
C THR A 116 -28.07 13.45 6.69
N LEU A 117 -27.30 13.90 5.70
CA LEU A 117 -25.91 14.28 5.90
C LEU A 117 -25.76 15.41 6.93
N ARG A 118 -26.59 16.46 6.84
CA ARG A 118 -26.58 17.55 7.84
C ARG A 118 -26.90 17.05 9.25
N ALA A 119 -27.88 16.16 9.38
CA ALA A 119 -28.25 15.58 10.67
C ALA A 119 -27.10 14.75 11.27
N LEU A 120 -26.40 13.94 10.47
CA LEU A 120 -25.24 13.16 10.92
C LEU A 120 -24.03 14.04 11.28
N LEU A 121 -23.75 15.07 10.50
CA LEU A 121 -22.64 15.98 10.81
C LEU A 121 -22.91 16.80 12.08
N ALA A 122 -24.17 17.05 12.43
CA ALA A 122 -24.53 17.70 13.69
C ALA A 122 -24.25 16.82 14.93
N THR A 123 -24.02 15.52 14.74
CA THR A 123 -23.65 14.58 15.81
C THR A 123 -22.17 14.22 15.81
N ALA A 124 -21.37 14.85 14.93
CA ALA A 124 -19.93 14.66 14.93
C ALA A 124 -19.32 15.16 16.24
N HIS A 125 -18.32 14.44 16.73
CA HIS A 125 -17.54 14.82 17.89
C HIS A 125 -16.77 16.14 17.61
N PRO A 126 -16.33 16.91 18.63
CA PRO A 126 -15.60 18.18 18.39
C PRO A 126 -14.31 18.05 17.56
N ASP A 127 -13.68 16.89 17.55
CA ASP A 127 -12.55 16.60 16.65
C ASP A 127 -13.00 16.29 15.21
N GLY A 128 -14.30 16.19 14.94
CA GLY A 128 -14.92 15.84 13.66
C GLY A 128 -15.05 14.33 13.43
N GLY A 129 -14.75 13.48 14.43
CA GLY A 129 -14.98 12.04 14.35
C GLY A 129 -16.47 11.71 14.41
N LEU A 130 -16.84 10.55 13.87
CA LEU A 130 -18.21 10.04 13.93
C LEU A 130 -18.23 8.75 14.75
N GLY A 131 -19.13 8.70 15.73
CA GLY A 131 -19.40 7.50 16.52
C GLY A 131 -20.37 6.56 15.82
N THR A 132 -20.59 5.38 16.39
CA THR A 132 -21.56 4.41 15.88
C THR A 132 -22.99 4.96 16.00
N TRP A 133 -23.24 5.73 17.06
CA TRP A 133 -24.53 6.35 17.36
C TRP A 133 -24.53 7.81 16.97
N ALA A 134 -25.62 8.28 16.38
CA ALA A 134 -25.82 9.68 16.01
C ALA A 134 -26.26 10.50 17.24
N GLU A 135 -25.39 10.57 18.26
CA GLU A 135 -25.64 11.30 19.50
C GLU A 135 -24.37 12.00 20.00
N PRO A 136 -24.35 13.33 20.17
CA PRO A 136 -23.13 14.07 20.55
C PRO A 136 -22.54 13.69 21.92
N ALA A 137 -23.38 13.19 22.84
CA ALA A 137 -23.02 12.97 24.25
C ALA A 137 -22.50 11.56 24.57
N ARG A 138 -22.63 10.61 23.63
CA ARG A 138 -22.04 9.27 23.77
C ARG A 138 -20.63 9.31 23.22
N ALA A 139 -19.65 9.47 24.10
CA ALA A 139 -18.24 9.35 23.76
C ALA A 139 -17.86 7.88 23.51
N ASP A 140 -18.44 7.24 22.49
CA ASP A 140 -17.89 6.00 21.97
C ASP A 140 -16.59 6.29 21.18
N ALA A 141 -15.73 5.27 21.10
CA ALA A 141 -14.54 5.38 20.26
C ALA A 141 -14.98 5.56 18.80
N GLU A 142 -14.25 6.40 18.07
CA GLU A 142 -14.46 6.64 16.63
C GLU A 142 -14.78 5.35 15.86
N ASP A 143 -15.90 5.38 15.14
CA ASP A 143 -16.34 4.30 14.26
C ASP A 143 -15.93 4.63 12.82
N LEU A 144 -14.94 3.88 12.34
CA LEU A 144 -14.41 4.10 11.00
C LEU A 144 -15.44 3.74 9.93
N LEU A 145 -16.23 2.69 10.13
CA LEU A 145 -17.24 2.29 9.14
C LEU A 145 -18.31 3.37 9.02
N ALA A 146 -18.72 3.96 10.15
CA ALA A 146 -19.61 5.12 10.17
C ALA A 146 -19.02 6.29 9.39
N SER A 147 -17.75 6.59 9.60
CA SER A 147 -17.04 7.65 8.88
C SER A 147 -16.99 7.42 7.36
N VAL A 148 -16.70 6.18 6.94
CA VAL A 148 -16.68 5.79 5.51
C VAL A 148 -18.07 5.88 4.89
N ASP A 149 -19.11 5.42 5.58
CA ASP A 149 -20.48 5.49 5.10
C ASP A 149 -20.96 6.94 4.94
N VAL A 150 -20.59 7.84 5.86
CA VAL A 150 -20.86 9.28 5.74
C VAL A 150 -20.09 9.91 4.58
N LEU A 151 -18.83 9.54 4.36
CA LEU A 151 -18.06 9.97 3.20
C LEU A 151 -18.70 9.52 1.88
N ALA A 152 -19.20 8.30 1.82
CA ALA A 152 -19.92 7.79 0.65
C ALA A 152 -21.22 8.56 0.39
N LEU A 153 -22.02 8.82 1.43
CA LEU A 153 -23.23 9.65 1.34
C LEU A 153 -22.91 11.09 0.87
N ALA A 154 -21.87 11.72 1.46
CA ALA A 154 -21.42 13.05 1.09
C ALA A 154 -21.00 13.10 -0.39
N SER A 155 -20.20 12.13 -0.83
CA SER A 155 -19.75 12.03 -2.21
C SER A 155 -20.91 11.86 -3.18
N ALA A 156 -21.91 11.04 -2.85
CA ALA A 156 -23.11 10.86 -3.67
C ALA A 156 -23.94 12.15 -3.80
N GLY A 157 -23.94 13.00 -2.76
CA GLY A 157 -24.54 14.34 -2.77
C GLY A 157 -23.66 15.43 -3.39
N GLY A 158 -22.46 15.12 -3.88
CA GLY A 158 -21.51 16.12 -4.41
C GLY A 158 -20.85 17.00 -3.33
N HIS A 159 -20.80 16.52 -2.09
CA HIS A 159 -20.14 17.18 -0.96
C HIS A 159 -18.76 16.58 -0.69
N ALA A 160 -17.78 17.44 -0.39
CA ALA A 160 -16.46 17.02 0.09
C ALA A 160 -16.35 17.24 1.60
N LEU A 161 -15.73 16.30 2.31
CA LEU A 161 -15.46 16.38 3.74
C LEU A 161 -13.96 16.18 4.02
N PRO A 162 -13.09 17.14 3.68
CA PRO A 162 -11.64 16.93 3.65
C PRO A 162 -11.03 16.47 4.98
N ALA A 163 -11.55 16.96 6.10
CA ALA A 163 -11.08 16.56 7.43
C ALA A 163 -11.39 15.07 7.73
N LEU A 164 -12.61 14.63 7.40
CA LEU A 164 -13.01 13.24 7.58
C LEU A 164 -12.28 12.32 6.59
N THR A 165 -12.09 12.78 5.34
CA THR A 165 -11.29 12.10 4.31
C THR A 165 -9.86 11.89 4.77
N ALA A 166 -9.17 12.94 5.24
CA ALA A 166 -7.80 12.83 5.73
C ALA A 166 -7.71 11.85 6.90
N ARG A 167 -8.67 11.91 7.83
CA ARG A 167 -8.74 11.00 8.98
C ARG A 167 -8.88 9.54 8.59
N VAL A 168 -9.88 9.22 7.75
CA VAL A 168 -10.06 7.85 7.22
C VAL A 168 -8.82 7.41 6.43
N GLY A 169 -8.24 8.32 5.64
CA GLY A 169 -7.01 8.12 4.89
C GLY A 169 -5.86 7.65 5.78
N SER A 170 -5.50 8.47 6.76
CA SER A 170 -4.46 8.18 7.74
C SER A 170 -4.74 6.92 8.56
N TRP A 171 -6.02 6.62 8.84
CA TRP A 171 -6.38 5.40 9.54
C TRP A 171 -6.06 4.16 8.72
N VAL A 172 -6.50 4.13 7.46
CA VAL A 172 -6.32 2.97 6.56
C VAL A 172 -4.85 2.78 6.21
N GLU A 173 -4.10 3.87 6.07
CA GLU A 173 -2.65 3.84 5.92
C GLU A 173 -1.95 3.21 7.14
N MET A 174 -2.39 3.56 8.36
CA MET A 174 -1.75 3.08 9.60
C MET A 174 -2.12 1.63 9.94
N HIS A 175 -3.38 1.24 9.78
CA HIS A 175 -3.91 -0.03 10.28
C HIS A 175 -4.28 -1.02 9.17
N GLY A 176 -4.11 -0.64 7.90
CA GLY A 176 -4.64 -1.40 6.77
C GLY A 176 -6.16 -1.47 6.84
N LEU A 177 -6.72 -2.63 6.57
CA LEU A 177 -8.15 -2.91 6.74
C LEU A 177 -8.52 -3.52 8.11
N GLU A 178 -7.56 -3.68 9.03
CA GLU A 178 -7.81 -4.33 10.33
C GLU A 178 -8.32 -3.34 11.36
N GLY A 179 -9.52 -3.58 11.87
CA GLY A 179 -10.13 -2.75 12.92
C GLY A 179 -9.26 -2.63 14.17
N ARG A 180 -9.45 -1.56 14.95
CA ARG A 180 -8.79 -1.42 16.25
C ARG A 180 -9.27 -2.48 17.25
N PRO A 181 -8.47 -2.86 18.27
CA PRO A 181 -8.91 -3.73 19.38
C PRO A 181 -10.03 -3.16 20.26
N ARG A 182 -10.62 -2.00 19.93
CA ARG A 182 -11.57 -1.25 20.78
C ARG A 182 -12.71 -0.58 20.00
N GLN A 183 -13.00 -1.01 18.78
CA GLN A 183 -14.24 -0.55 18.14
C GLN A 183 -15.46 -1.16 18.84
N PRO A 184 -16.57 -0.42 18.98
CA PRO A 184 -17.79 -0.95 19.57
C PRO A 184 -18.32 -2.15 18.80
N PHE A 185 -18.02 -2.21 17.49
CA PHE A 185 -18.27 -3.34 16.61
C PHE A 185 -16.99 -3.68 15.82
N THR A 186 -16.58 -4.95 15.85
CA THR A 186 -15.55 -5.49 14.96
C THR A 186 -16.24 -5.97 13.69
N VAL A 187 -15.87 -5.41 12.54
CA VAL A 187 -16.38 -5.82 11.22
C VAL A 187 -15.30 -6.57 10.45
N SER A 188 -15.72 -7.36 9.46
CA SER A 188 -14.79 -7.96 8.52
C SER A 188 -13.95 -6.87 7.81
N PRO A 189 -12.62 -7.06 7.66
CA PRO A 189 -11.77 -6.19 6.83
C PRO A 189 -12.32 -6.01 5.41
N PHE A 190 -13.01 -7.02 4.87
CA PHE A 190 -13.62 -6.98 3.55
C PHE A 190 -14.87 -6.08 3.51
N ALA A 191 -15.60 -5.97 4.61
CA ALA A 191 -16.74 -5.05 4.72
C ALA A 191 -16.29 -3.59 4.70
N LEU A 192 -15.20 -3.29 5.41
CA LEU A 192 -14.57 -1.98 5.37
C LEU A 192 -14.00 -1.67 3.98
N ALA A 193 -13.30 -2.63 3.35
CA ALA A 193 -12.82 -2.50 1.98
C ALA A 193 -13.94 -2.16 1.00
N HIS A 194 -15.02 -2.93 1.04
CA HIS A 194 -16.19 -2.73 0.18
C HIS A 194 -16.82 -1.35 0.40
N ALA A 195 -17.00 -0.95 1.67
CA ALA A 195 -17.47 0.38 2.03
C ALA A 195 -16.57 1.49 1.45
N LEU A 196 -15.24 1.35 1.60
CA LEU A 196 -14.27 2.27 1.04
C LEU A 196 -14.44 2.37 -0.47
N THR A 197 -14.58 1.26 -1.20
CA THR A 197 -14.75 1.33 -2.67
C THR A 197 -16.00 2.08 -3.13
N THR A 198 -17.03 2.19 -2.29
CA THR A 198 -18.22 2.99 -2.58
C THR A 198 -17.89 4.49 -2.54
N TRP A 199 -17.00 4.91 -1.65
CA TRP A 199 -16.48 6.27 -1.56
C TRP A 199 -15.36 6.57 -2.58
N LEU A 200 -14.41 5.64 -2.78
CA LEU A 200 -13.21 5.78 -3.62
C LEU A 200 -13.47 5.92 -5.13
N ARG A 201 -14.74 6.01 -5.58
CA ARG A 201 -15.07 6.23 -7.01
C ARG A 201 -14.68 7.63 -7.51
N THR A 202 -14.09 8.47 -6.66
CA THR A 202 -13.52 9.79 -6.98
C THR A 202 -11.99 9.71 -7.14
N ASP A 203 -11.40 10.57 -7.98
CA ASP A 203 -9.98 10.51 -8.37
C ASP A 203 -8.98 10.75 -7.21
N ASP A 204 -9.41 11.28 -6.07
CA ASP A 204 -8.56 11.78 -4.99
C ASP A 204 -7.96 10.71 -4.05
N THR A 205 -8.01 9.41 -4.40
CA THR A 205 -7.77 8.34 -3.42
C THR A 205 -6.99 7.12 -3.93
N LEU A 206 -6.06 7.35 -4.86
CA LEU A 206 -5.19 6.29 -5.41
C LEU A 206 -4.45 5.47 -4.34
N VAL A 207 -3.95 6.12 -3.28
CA VAL A 207 -3.26 5.44 -2.17
C VAL A 207 -4.19 4.47 -1.43
N LEU A 208 -5.41 4.90 -1.14
CA LEU A 208 -6.41 4.05 -0.48
C LEU A 208 -6.87 2.90 -1.37
N ARG A 209 -7.06 3.14 -2.67
CA ARG A 209 -7.33 2.06 -3.63
C ARG A 209 -6.24 1.00 -3.60
N ARG A 210 -4.97 1.39 -3.51
CA ARG A 210 -3.83 0.45 -3.43
C ARG A 210 -3.82 -0.33 -2.12
N ILE A 211 -4.05 0.32 -0.97
CA ILE A 211 -4.09 -0.38 0.33
C ILE A 211 -5.25 -1.37 0.37
N VAL A 212 -6.45 -0.93 -0.03
CA VAL A 212 -7.64 -1.79 -0.11
C VAL A 212 -7.36 -2.97 -1.04
N TRP A 213 -6.79 -2.70 -2.22
CA TRP A 213 -6.40 -3.73 -3.16
C TRP A 213 -5.41 -4.73 -2.56
N ARG A 214 -4.28 -4.23 -2.05
CA ARG A 214 -3.20 -5.04 -1.47
C ARG A 214 -3.75 -5.94 -0.37
N ASP A 215 -4.50 -5.38 0.57
CA ASP A 215 -5.01 -6.13 1.71
C ASP A 215 -6.09 -7.14 1.29
N CYS A 216 -6.98 -6.81 0.33
CA CYS A 216 -7.96 -7.76 -0.18
C CYS A 216 -7.33 -8.88 -1.02
N ALA A 217 -6.31 -8.56 -1.83
CA ALA A 217 -5.69 -9.51 -2.75
C ALA A 217 -4.62 -10.38 -2.07
N GLN A 218 -3.84 -9.83 -1.14
CA GLN A 218 -2.71 -10.53 -0.50
C GLN A 218 -3.11 -11.35 0.74
N ARG A 219 -4.29 -11.09 1.35
CA ARG A 219 -4.80 -11.94 2.42
C ARG A 219 -4.88 -13.38 1.89
N ARG A 220 -4.04 -14.26 2.45
CA ARG A 220 -3.80 -15.64 1.99
C ARG A 220 -5.12 -16.39 1.77
N ARG A 221 -5.10 -17.42 0.90
CA ARG A 221 -6.21 -18.35 0.61
C ARG A 221 -7.01 -18.85 1.83
N THR A 222 -6.42 -18.83 3.02
CA THR A 222 -6.99 -19.24 4.31
C THR A 222 -7.83 -18.17 5.02
N ALA A 223 -7.80 -16.90 4.59
CA ALA A 223 -8.54 -15.79 5.21
C ALA A 223 -9.96 -15.63 4.64
N LEU A 224 -10.15 -15.91 3.35
CA LEU A 224 -11.46 -15.94 2.68
C LEU A 224 -12.17 -17.27 2.98
N LYS A 225 -12.60 -17.46 4.24
CA LYS A 225 -13.18 -18.74 4.69
C LYS A 225 -14.66 -18.89 4.33
N ASP A 226 -15.36 -17.79 4.07
CA ASP A 226 -16.80 -17.79 3.89
C ASP A 226 -17.28 -16.99 2.67
N ALA A 227 -18.52 -17.25 2.26
CA ALA A 227 -19.10 -16.69 1.05
C ALA A 227 -19.30 -15.17 1.13
N TYR A 228 -19.53 -14.63 2.33
CA TYR A 228 -19.75 -13.20 2.53
C TYR A 228 -18.46 -12.41 2.29
N ASP A 229 -17.37 -12.80 2.94
CA ASP A 229 -16.06 -12.19 2.74
C ASP A 229 -15.57 -12.37 1.31
N CYS A 230 -15.80 -13.54 0.69
CA CYS A 230 -15.53 -13.75 -0.73
C CYS A 230 -16.32 -12.79 -1.63
N ALA A 231 -17.61 -12.58 -1.35
CA ALA A 231 -18.46 -11.70 -2.16
C ALA A 231 -18.06 -10.22 -2.02
N LEU A 232 -17.74 -9.77 -0.81
CA LEU A 232 -17.26 -8.41 -0.55
C LEU A 232 -15.88 -8.19 -1.18
N ALA A 233 -14.95 -9.14 -1.03
CA ALA A 233 -13.65 -9.10 -1.67
C ALA A 233 -13.78 -9.04 -3.20
N LEU A 234 -14.60 -9.93 -3.79
CA LEU A 234 -14.85 -9.98 -5.23
C LEU A 234 -15.41 -8.64 -5.75
N SER A 235 -16.43 -8.10 -5.08
CA SER A 235 -17.03 -6.81 -5.45
C SER A 235 -16.03 -5.66 -5.35
N THR A 236 -15.20 -5.67 -4.29
CA THR A 236 -14.13 -4.69 -4.08
C THR A 236 -13.11 -4.75 -5.22
N VAL A 237 -12.59 -5.95 -5.54
CA VAL A 237 -11.56 -6.11 -6.57
C VAL A 237 -12.08 -5.79 -7.97
N LEU A 238 -13.32 -6.13 -8.28
CA LEU A 238 -13.94 -5.78 -9.56
C LEU A 238 -14.20 -4.27 -9.69
N THR A 239 -14.49 -3.60 -8.57
CA THR A 239 -14.66 -2.14 -8.54
C THR A 239 -13.33 -1.41 -8.73
N LEU A 240 -12.26 -1.90 -8.09
CA LEU A 240 -10.92 -1.31 -8.19
C LEU A 240 -10.22 -1.64 -9.52
N GLY A 241 -10.60 -2.77 -10.15
CA GLY A 241 -9.94 -3.30 -11.34
C GLY A 241 -8.65 -4.06 -11.00
N PRO A 242 -8.03 -4.71 -12.01
CA PRO A 242 -6.75 -5.38 -11.80
C PRO A 242 -5.65 -4.38 -11.43
N PRO A 243 -4.78 -4.71 -10.46
CA PRO A 243 -3.56 -3.97 -10.25
C PRO A 243 -2.67 -4.16 -11.49
N ARG A 244 -1.84 -3.17 -11.79
CA ARG A 244 -0.92 -3.25 -12.92
C ARG A 244 0.00 -4.46 -12.73
N GLY A 245 0.08 -5.32 -13.74
CA GLY A 245 1.07 -6.39 -13.80
C GLY A 245 0.77 -7.66 -13.01
N GLU A 246 -0.42 -7.86 -12.44
CA GLU A 246 -0.75 -9.09 -11.70
C GLU A 246 -1.32 -10.19 -12.63
N PRO A 247 -0.51 -11.17 -13.08
CA PRO A 247 -0.96 -12.21 -14.00
C PRO A 247 -1.97 -13.17 -13.36
N SER A 248 -2.03 -13.25 -12.02
CA SER A 248 -2.96 -14.13 -11.31
C SER A 248 -4.32 -13.50 -11.01
N TRP A 249 -4.56 -12.25 -11.44
CA TRP A 249 -5.77 -11.51 -11.07
C TRP A 249 -7.05 -12.23 -11.52
N GLU A 250 -7.12 -12.65 -12.79
CA GLU A 250 -8.27 -13.37 -13.33
C GLU A 250 -8.46 -14.69 -12.59
N GLU A 251 -7.39 -15.46 -12.34
CA GLU A 251 -7.46 -16.71 -11.60
C GLU A 251 -8.05 -16.51 -10.20
N ARG A 252 -7.66 -15.44 -9.49
CA ARG A 252 -8.21 -15.11 -8.16
C ARG A 252 -9.69 -14.72 -8.22
N VAL A 253 -10.08 -13.94 -9.22
CA VAL A 253 -11.49 -13.58 -9.45
C VAL A 253 -12.33 -14.83 -9.69
N GLU A 254 -11.87 -15.74 -10.56
CA GLU A 254 -12.52 -17.02 -10.84
C GLU A 254 -12.57 -17.93 -9.61
N GLU A 255 -11.50 -17.96 -8.80
CA GLU A 255 -11.46 -18.72 -7.53
C GLU A 255 -12.54 -18.19 -6.55
N MET A 256 -12.68 -16.88 -6.41
CA MET A 256 -13.69 -16.26 -5.55
C MET A 256 -15.12 -16.57 -6.03
N VAL A 257 -15.39 -16.45 -7.33
CA VAL A 257 -16.70 -16.80 -7.91
C VAL A 257 -17.05 -18.26 -7.63
N ALA A 258 -16.12 -19.17 -7.89
CA ALA A 258 -16.39 -20.58 -7.69
C ALA A 258 -16.62 -20.94 -6.21
N ARG A 259 -15.95 -20.26 -5.26
CA ARG A 259 -16.24 -20.38 -3.82
C ARG A 259 -17.63 -19.87 -3.46
N ILE A 260 -18.05 -18.72 -4.03
CA ILE A 260 -19.40 -18.19 -3.82
C ILE A 260 -20.43 -19.20 -4.31
N LEU A 261 -20.29 -19.73 -5.54
CA LEU A 261 -21.25 -20.70 -6.09
C LEU A 261 -21.32 -21.99 -5.27
N GLN A 262 -20.19 -22.52 -4.79
CA GLN A 262 -20.14 -23.74 -3.98
C GLN A 262 -20.84 -23.59 -2.62
N ALA A 263 -20.91 -22.38 -2.09
CA ALA A 263 -21.52 -22.10 -0.80
C ALA A 263 -23.04 -21.84 -0.87
N GLN A 264 -23.63 -21.78 -2.06
CA GLN A 264 -25.07 -21.56 -2.22
C GLN A 264 -25.85 -22.82 -1.81
N SER A 265 -26.89 -22.65 -1.01
CA SER A 265 -27.80 -23.73 -0.65
C SER A 265 -28.72 -24.12 -1.81
N ASP A 266 -29.40 -25.24 -1.67
CA ASP A 266 -30.47 -25.71 -2.57
C ASP A 266 -31.63 -24.72 -2.69
N VAL A 267 -31.98 -24.04 -1.60
CA VAL A 267 -33.00 -22.96 -1.58
C VAL A 267 -32.51 -21.63 -2.16
N GLY A 268 -31.29 -21.56 -2.70
CA GLY A 268 -30.76 -20.36 -3.37
C GLY A 268 -30.13 -19.30 -2.45
N LEU A 269 -30.09 -19.52 -1.14
CA LEU A 269 -29.56 -18.59 -0.14
C LEU A 269 -28.11 -18.96 0.23
N TRP A 270 -27.39 -18.02 0.84
CA TRP A 270 -26.07 -18.28 1.43
C TRP A 270 -26.14 -18.24 2.95
N PRO A 271 -25.35 -19.05 3.68
CA PRO A 271 -25.35 -19.06 5.14
C PRO A 271 -25.22 -17.66 5.75
N ALA A 272 -25.98 -17.38 6.81
CA ALA A 272 -25.84 -16.14 7.55
C ALA A 272 -24.48 -16.13 8.27
N LEU A 273 -23.68 -15.10 8.00
CA LEU A 273 -22.34 -14.95 8.53
C LEU A 273 -22.22 -13.71 9.42
N ALA A 274 -21.17 -13.69 10.25
CA ALA A 274 -20.91 -12.59 11.16
C ALA A 274 -20.61 -11.30 10.36
N LEU A 275 -21.57 -10.39 10.33
CA LEU A 275 -21.39 -9.05 9.76
C LEU A 275 -20.58 -8.17 10.72
N MET A 276 -20.89 -8.27 12.02
CA MET A 276 -20.22 -7.53 13.07
C MET A 276 -20.26 -8.29 14.40
N THR A 277 -19.28 -8.02 15.25
CA THR A 277 -19.24 -8.53 16.64
C THR A 277 -19.11 -7.35 17.59
N ASP A 278 -19.99 -7.22 18.59
CA ASP A 278 -19.88 -6.12 19.54
C ASP A 278 -18.82 -6.36 20.62
N ALA A 279 -18.59 -5.33 21.46
CA ALA A 279 -17.66 -5.42 22.59
C ALA A 279 -18.00 -6.50 23.65
N HIS A 280 -19.22 -7.05 23.61
CA HIS A 280 -19.65 -8.15 24.49
C HIS A 280 -19.53 -9.53 23.82
N GLY A 281 -18.98 -9.60 22.61
CA GLY A 281 -18.86 -10.83 21.83
C GLY A 281 -20.17 -11.32 21.21
N ARG A 282 -21.21 -10.47 21.15
CA ARG A 282 -22.43 -10.78 20.41
C ARG A 282 -22.16 -10.66 18.93
N VAL A 283 -22.53 -11.68 18.18
CA VAL A 283 -22.35 -11.75 16.73
C VAL A 283 -23.66 -11.37 16.05
N TYR A 284 -23.59 -10.49 15.08
CA TYR A 284 -24.73 -10.03 14.31
C TYR A 284 -24.56 -10.53 12.87
N GLY A 285 -25.54 -11.27 12.36
CA GLY A 285 -25.53 -11.84 11.01
C GLY A 285 -26.84 -11.60 10.27
N SER A 286 -26.86 -11.73 8.95
CA SER A 286 -28.12 -11.68 8.19
C SER A 286 -28.00 -12.51 6.92
N LEU A 287 -28.95 -13.43 6.75
CA LEU A 287 -29.05 -14.29 5.57
C LEU A 287 -29.29 -13.46 4.30
N GLN A 288 -30.15 -12.45 4.42
CA GLN A 288 -30.53 -11.54 3.36
C GLN A 288 -29.34 -10.68 2.93
N VAL A 289 -28.58 -10.14 3.90
CA VAL A 289 -27.37 -9.35 3.61
C VAL A 289 -26.31 -10.19 2.91
N THR A 290 -26.02 -11.39 3.42
CA THR A 290 -25.04 -12.28 2.78
C THR A 290 -25.48 -12.65 1.36
N THR A 291 -26.75 -13.02 1.18
CA THR A 291 -27.30 -13.35 -0.14
C THR A 291 -27.24 -12.17 -1.11
N ALA A 292 -27.60 -10.96 -0.66
CA ALA A 292 -27.53 -9.75 -1.48
C ALA A 292 -26.09 -9.41 -1.90
N ALA A 293 -25.11 -9.56 -0.99
CA ALA A 293 -23.70 -9.36 -1.31
C ALA A 293 -23.21 -10.37 -2.36
N CYS A 294 -23.62 -11.65 -2.27
CA CYS A 294 -23.32 -12.66 -3.29
C CYS A 294 -23.94 -12.32 -4.65
N ILE A 295 -25.20 -11.85 -4.68
CA ILE A 295 -25.86 -11.37 -5.90
C ILE A 295 -25.08 -10.20 -6.53
N GLU A 296 -24.69 -9.21 -5.73
CA GLU A 296 -23.87 -8.07 -6.18
C GLU A 296 -22.57 -8.56 -6.84
N ALA A 297 -21.85 -9.44 -6.14
CA ALA A 297 -20.55 -9.92 -6.59
C ALA A 297 -20.63 -10.71 -7.91
N LEU A 298 -21.60 -11.61 -8.02
CA LEU A 298 -21.86 -12.39 -9.24
C LEU A 298 -22.34 -11.51 -10.40
N THR A 299 -23.21 -10.54 -10.12
CA THR A 299 -23.70 -9.58 -11.13
C THR A 299 -22.54 -8.75 -11.70
N ARG A 300 -21.69 -8.19 -10.83
CA ARG A 300 -20.49 -7.43 -11.24
C ARG A 300 -19.51 -8.31 -12.02
N TYR A 301 -19.33 -9.56 -11.62
CA TYR A 301 -18.47 -10.50 -12.35
C TYR A 301 -19.00 -10.75 -13.77
N THR A 302 -20.31 -10.98 -13.93
CA THR A 302 -20.92 -11.14 -15.26
C THR A 302 -20.73 -9.89 -16.12
N GLN A 303 -20.98 -8.69 -15.56
CA GLN A 303 -20.75 -7.42 -16.25
C GLN A 303 -19.28 -7.22 -16.64
N TRP A 304 -18.35 -7.65 -15.78
CA TRP A 304 -16.91 -7.62 -16.07
C TRP A 304 -16.55 -8.54 -17.24
N ARG A 305 -17.01 -9.80 -17.21
CA ARG A 305 -16.78 -10.80 -18.27
C ARG A 305 -17.36 -10.38 -19.62
N GLU A 306 -18.52 -9.74 -19.61
CA GLU A 306 -19.19 -9.21 -20.81
C GLU A 306 -18.56 -7.89 -21.31
N GLY A 307 -17.68 -7.27 -20.52
CA GLY A 307 -17.10 -5.98 -20.82
C GLY A 307 -18.08 -4.80 -20.72
N THR A 308 -19.25 -5.00 -20.11
CA THR A 308 -20.36 -4.04 -20.03
C THR A 308 -20.28 -3.13 -18.80
N GLY A 309 -19.44 -3.44 -17.79
CA GLY A 309 -19.42 -2.73 -16.51
C GLY A 309 -18.07 -2.34 -15.91
N LEU A 310 -16.97 -2.40 -16.68
CA LEU A 310 -15.67 -1.97 -16.14
C LEU A 310 -15.58 -0.44 -15.98
N PRO A 311 -15.24 0.08 -14.78
CA PRO A 311 -15.06 1.52 -14.56
C PRO A 311 -13.89 2.15 -15.35
N GLY A 312 -13.08 1.35 -16.05
CA GLY A 312 -12.05 1.84 -16.97
C GLY A 312 -12.52 2.11 -18.41
N LYS A 313 -13.76 1.74 -18.78
CA LYS A 313 -14.33 1.98 -20.13
C LYS A 313 -15.59 2.84 -20.14
N GLN A 314 -16.29 2.97 -19.01
CA GLN A 314 -17.39 3.92 -18.89
C GLN A 314 -16.83 5.27 -18.44
N GLU A 315 -17.10 6.34 -19.18
CA GLU A 315 -16.93 7.70 -18.65
C GLU A 315 -17.67 7.77 -17.30
N PRO A 316 -17.05 8.32 -16.23
CA PRO A 316 -17.74 8.51 -14.97
C PRO A 316 -19.05 9.23 -15.25
N ALA A 317 -20.16 8.74 -14.65
CA ALA A 317 -21.47 9.37 -14.79
C ALA A 317 -21.31 10.90 -14.63
N PRO A 318 -21.91 11.71 -15.52
CA PRO A 318 -21.60 13.13 -15.61
C PRO A 318 -21.79 13.79 -14.25
N LEU A 319 -20.68 14.26 -13.67
CA LEU A 319 -20.72 15.09 -12.48
C LEU A 319 -21.61 16.31 -12.75
N PRO A 320 -22.28 16.86 -11.72
CA PRO A 320 -23.10 18.05 -11.86
C PRO A 320 -22.31 19.22 -12.51
N PRO A 321 -22.98 20.15 -13.19
CA PRO A 321 -22.41 21.00 -14.24
C PRO A 321 -21.20 21.84 -13.80
N ARG A 322 -20.34 22.14 -14.79
CA ARG A 322 -19.00 22.78 -14.75
C ARG A 322 -18.86 24.10 -13.95
N GLY A 323 -19.95 24.69 -13.43
CA GLY A 323 -19.92 25.94 -12.67
C GLY A 323 -19.27 25.85 -11.29
N TRP A 324 -19.11 24.65 -10.72
CA TRP A 324 -18.70 24.50 -9.32
C TRP A 324 -17.16 24.46 -9.11
N ARG A 325 -16.38 23.98 -10.09
CA ARG A 325 -14.91 23.81 -9.92
C ARG A 325 -14.14 25.12 -9.69
N ALA A 326 -14.69 26.27 -10.10
CA ALA A 326 -14.00 27.56 -9.98
C ALA A 326 -14.15 28.23 -8.59
N ALA A 327 -15.19 27.91 -7.82
CA ALA A 327 -15.47 28.59 -6.55
C ALA A 327 -14.80 27.92 -5.34
N THR A 328 -14.71 26.59 -5.33
CA THR A 328 -14.04 25.82 -4.26
C THR A 328 -12.52 25.83 -4.39
N ALA A 329 -11.97 25.83 -5.61
CA ALA A 329 -10.53 25.94 -5.84
C ALA A 329 -9.94 27.27 -5.36
N ARG A 330 -10.73 28.36 -5.36
CA ARG A 330 -10.27 29.70 -4.98
C ARG A 330 -10.21 29.93 -3.47
N LYS A 331 -11.02 29.20 -2.68
CA LYS A 331 -11.01 29.28 -1.20
C LYS A 331 -10.05 28.29 -0.55
N ALA A 332 -9.89 27.08 -1.11
CA ALA A 332 -8.89 26.10 -0.66
C ALA A 332 -7.44 26.57 -0.94
N ARG A 333 -7.22 27.31 -2.04
CA ARG A 333 -5.93 27.97 -2.34
C ARG A 333 -5.49 28.94 -1.25
N SER A 334 -6.39 29.75 -0.68
CA SER A 334 -5.99 30.76 0.32
C SER A 334 -5.44 30.22 1.65
N VAL A 335 -5.66 28.93 1.96
CA VAL A 335 -5.11 28.28 3.18
C VAL A 335 -3.94 27.34 2.83
N GLN A 336 -3.89 26.77 1.62
CA GLN A 336 -2.77 25.92 1.16
C GLN A 336 -1.62 26.71 0.52
N ASP A 337 -1.85 27.89 -0.04
CA ASP A 337 -0.82 28.73 -0.68
C ASP A 337 0.14 29.37 0.33
N ALA A 338 -0.14 29.27 1.63
CA ALA A 338 0.72 29.77 2.71
C ALA A 338 1.66 28.69 3.30
N PHE A 339 1.52 27.42 2.90
CA PHE A 339 2.33 26.35 3.47
C PHE A 339 3.55 26.06 2.61
N ARG A 340 4.74 26.29 3.15
CA ARG A 340 5.98 25.88 2.52
C ARG A 340 6.22 24.39 2.79
N PRO A 341 6.38 23.53 1.76
CA PRO A 341 6.72 22.13 1.97
C PRO A 341 8.02 22.02 2.77
N GLY A 342 8.03 21.14 3.76
CA GLY A 342 9.25 20.84 4.52
C GLY A 342 10.28 20.12 3.66
N THR A 343 11.51 20.02 4.16
CA THR A 343 12.58 19.23 3.56
C THR A 343 12.88 17.99 4.39
N TRP A 344 13.60 17.02 3.83
CA TRP A 344 14.11 15.92 4.63
C TRP A 344 15.11 16.36 5.71
N SER A 345 15.71 17.55 5.59
CA SER A 345 16.53 18.14 6.64
C SER A 345 15.74 18.39 7.93
N ASP A 346 14.48 18.84 7.80
CA ASP A 346 13.58 19.11 8.92
C ASP A 346 13.17 17.80 9.61
N THR A 347 12.81 16.80 8.81
CA THR A 347 12.50 15.45 9.29
C THR A 347 13.68 14.84 10.05
N LEU A 348 14.90 14.91 9.49
CA LEU A 348 16.10 14.36 10.11
C LEU A 348 16.51 15.12 11.36
N ALA A 349 16.27 16.43 11.42
CA ALA A 349 16.48 17.21 12.64
C ALA A 349 15.62 16.69 13.79
N ALA A 350 14.35 16.40 13.52
CA ALA A 350 13.42 15.88 14.52
C ALA A 350 13.72 14.43 14.94
N LEU A 351 14.35 13.64 14.05
CA LEU A 351 14.76 12.26 14.33
C LEU A 351 16.17 12.13 14.93
N HIS A 352 16.97 13.20 14.94
CA HIS A 352 18.39 13.15 15.33
C HIS A 352 18.60 12.52 16.71
N ALA A 353 17.77 12.86 17.69
CA ALA A 353 17.87 12.32 19.05
C ALA A 353 17.64 10.79 19.13
N LEU A 354 17.05 10.18 18.10
CA LEU A 354 16.78 8.74 18.05
C LEU A 354 17.92 7.96 17.40
N VAL A 355 18.80 8.61 16.62
CA VAL A 355 19.93 7.96 15.95
C VAL A 355 21.07 7.80 16.95
N PRO A 356 21.52 6.56 17.24
CA PRO A 356 22.60 6.35 18.17
C PRO A 356 23.88 7.07 17.72
N PRO A 357 24.53 7.87 18.60
CA PRO A 357 25.70 8.65 18.24
C PRO A 357 26.91 7.78 17.87
N THR A 358 26.91 6.50 18.25
CA THR A 358 27.91 5.50 17.87
C THR A 358 27.77 5.03 16.41
N LEU A 359 26.58 5.17 15.81
CA LEU A 359 26.35 4.88 14.40
C LEU A 359 26.54 6.13 13.54
N LEU A 360 26.07 7.29 14.04
CA LEU A 360 26.16 8.57 13.34
C LEU A 360 26.38 9.71 14.34
N SER A 361 27.54 10.35 14.29
CA SER A 361 27.85 11.54 15.10
C SER A 361 26.95 12.72 14.74
N THR A 362 26.86 13.70 15.65
CA THR A 362 26.18 14.96 15.39
C THR A 362 26.74 15.69 14.17
N GLU A 363 28.07 15.76 14.02
CA GLU A 363 28.70 16.40 12.87
C GLU A 363 28.40 15.66 11.56
N ALA A 364 28.31 14.33 11.60
CA ALA A 364 27.92 13.54 10.44
C ALA A 364 26.42 13.70 10.11
N MET A 365 25.56 13.80 11.13
CA MET A 365 24.13 14.10 10.96
C MET A 365 23.93 15.48 10.31
N GLU A 366 24.71 16.49 10.70
CA GLU A 366 24.66 17.81 10.05
C GLU A 366 24.95 17.72 8.55
N ARG A 367 25.97 16.94 8.14
CA ARG A 367 26.28 16.72 6.72
C ARG A 367 25.17 15.96 5.98
N VAL A 368 24.55 14.96 6.63
CA VAL A 368 23.37 14.27 6.09
C VAL A 368 22.21 15.26 5.89
N ARG A 369 22.00 16.16 6.85
CA ARG A 369 20.97 17.22 6.79
C ARG A 369 21.25 18.26 5.70
N ASP A 370 22.51 18.55 5.42
CA ASP A 370 22.91 19.44 4.31
C ASP A 370 22.58 18.85 2.94
N ILE A 371 22.66 17.52 2.79
CA ILE A 371 22.18 16.84 1.58
C ILE A 371 20.64 16.84 1.56
N ALA A 372 20.03 16.50 2.68
CA ALA A 372 18.57 16.35 2.78
C ALA A 372 17.78 17.66 2.59
N ARG A 373 18.41 18.84 2.78
CA ARG A 373 17.77 20.15 2.52
C ARG A 373 17.40 20.36 1.05
N TRP A 374 18.02 19.59 0.14
CA TRP A 374 17.73 19.63 -1.29
C TRP A 374 16.50 18.80 -1.69
N LEU A 375 16.00 17.95 -0.78
CA LEU A 375 14.94 17.00 -1.06
C LEU A 375 13.68 17.39 -0.27
N PRO A 376 12.54 17.61 -0.96
CA PRO A 376 11.26 17.81 -0.30
C PRO A 376 10.91 16.61 0.59
N SER A 377 10.32 16.87 1.75
CA SER A 377 9.94 15.83 2.72
C SER A 377 8.86 14.87 2.18
N GLU A 378 8.13 15.28 1.15
CA GLU A 378 7.09 14.55 0.44
C GLU A 378 7.65 13.63 -0.65
N LEU A 379 8.95 13.76 -0.98
CA LEU A 379 9.61 12.98 -2.04
C LEU A 379 9.55 11.47 -1.80
N THR A 380 9.61 11.07 -0.53
CA THR A 380 9.52 9.68 -0.10
C THR A 380 8.93 9.63 1.30
N HIS A 381 8.65 8.44 1.80
CA HIS A 381 8.27 8.21 3.19
C HIS A 381 9.45 7.73 4.04
N GLY A 382 10.63 7.45 3.50
CA GLY A 382 11.73 6.97 4.32
C GLY A 382 13.12 7.29 3.83
N PHE A 383 14.06 7.09 4.75
CA PHE A 383 15.49 7.22 4.51
C PHE A 383 16.23 6.08 5.21
N GLY A 384 17.41 5.78 4.71
CA GLY A 384 18.31 4.80 5.28
C GLY A 384 19.71 5.37 5.43
N LEU A 385 20.47 4.70 6.28
CA LEU A 385 21.82 5.02 6.68
C LEU A 385 22.67 3.76 6.50
N GLU A 386 23.85 3.94 5.94
CA GLU A 386 24.88 2.91 5.80
C GLU A 386 26.07 3.29 6.65
N CYS A 387 26.38 2.52 7.69
CA CYS A 387 27.55 2.76 8.54
C CYS A 387 28.59 1.63 8.41
N ARG A 388 29.87 1.99 8.44
CA ARG A 388 30.99 1.03 8.50
C ARG A 388 31.12 0.49 9.91
N LEU A 389 31.16 -0.82 10.09
CA LEU A 389 31.02 -1.43 11.42
C LEU A 389 32.34 -1.56 12.18
N ALA A 390 33.45 -1.78 11.48
CA ALA A 390 34.77 -1.90 12.09
C ALA A 390 35.39 -0.54 12.43
N GLU A 391 35.03 0.51 11.72
CA GLU A 391 35.59 1.84 11.94
C GLU A 391 35.11 2.44 13.27
N VAL A 392 36.02 3.11 13.98
CA VAL A 392 35.66 3.83 15.22
C VAL A 392 34.84 5.09 14.90
N ALA A 393 35.07 5.71 13.74
CA ALA A 393 34.36 6.90 13.34
C ALA A 393 32.84 6.63 13.16
N PRO A 394 31.96 7.39 13.83
CA PRO A 394 30.52 7.30 13.66
C PRO A 394 30.06 8.13 12.45
N ARG A 395 30.29 7.59 11.26
CA ARG A 395 29.89 8.18 9.97
C ARG A 395 28.96 7.21 9.25
N ALA A 396 27.96 7.76 8.57
CA ALA A 396 27.09 6.99 7.70
C ALA A 396 26.80 7.74 6.40
N ASP A 397 26.70 6.99 5.32
CA ASP A 397 26.15 7.46 4.05
C ASP A 397 24.62 7.42 4.14
N VAL A 398 23.91 8.24 3.34
CA VAL A 398 22.44 8.36 3.41
C VAL A 398 21.80 7.98 2.09
N PHE A 399 20.67 7.27 2.13
CA PHE A 399 19.88 6.99 0.94
C PHE A 399 18.39 7.24 1.15
N PHE A 400 17.72 7.62 0.08
CA PHE A 400 16.28 7.83 0.01
C PHE A 400 15.71 6.90 -1.04
N TRP A 401 14.73 6.06 -0.69
CA TRP A 401 14.10 5.15 -1.64
C TRP A 401 12.70 5.63 -2.00
N LEU A 402 12.40 5.70 -3.28
CA LEU A 402 11.10 6.05 -3.82
C LEU A 402 10.48 4.79 -4.39
N ASN A 403 9.18 4.60 -4.20
CA ASN A 403 8.46 3.49 -4.82
C ASN A 403 7.61 4.00 -5.99
N SER A 404 7.40 3.14 -6.98
CA SER A 404 6.53 3.41 -8.16
C SER A 404 5.08 3.69 -7.75
N ASP A 405 4.70 3.26 -6.56
CA ASP A 405 3.40 3.45 -5.94
C ASP A 405 3.36 4.62 -4.93
N SER A 406 4.36 5.49 -4.91
CA SER A 406 4.36 6.71 -4.11
C SER A 406 4.12 7.95 -4.98
N TYR A 407 3.98 9.13 -4.36
CA TYR A 407 3.93 10.41 -5.08
C TYR A 407 5.32 10.88 -5.54
N GLY A 408 6.39 10.35 -4.94
CA GLY A 408 7.78 10.71 -5.24
C GLY A 408 8.17 10.73 -6.72
N PRO A 409 7.81 9.72 -7.53
CA PRO A 409 8.07 9.72 -8.97
C PRO A 409 7.52 10.95 -9.70
N TYR A 410 6.31 11.42 -9.34
CA TYR A 410 5.68 12.60 -9.95
C TYR A 410 6.37 13.91 -9.53
N ILE A 411 6.84 13.98 -8.28
CA ILE A 411 7.64 15.11 -7.79
C ILE A 411 8.96 15.20 -8.56
N LEU A 412 9.67 14.08 -8.76
CA LEU A 412 10.89 14.04 -9.58
C LEU A 412 10.59 14.33 -11.05
N ALA A 413 9.49 13.84 -11.61
CA ALA A 413 9.09 14.16 -12.98
C ALA A 413 8.78 15.65 -13.18
N GLY A 414 8.52 16.40 -12.10
CA GLY A 414 8.09 17.79 -12.13
C GLY A 414 6.60 17.94 -12.47
N GLU A 415 5.81 16.90 -12.21
CA GLU A 415 4.39 16.81 -12.53
C GLU A 415 3.49 17.10 -11.32
N ASP A 416 4.07 17.15 -10.11
CA ASP A 416 3.32 17.51 -8.90
C ASP A 416 3.01 19.02 -8.86
N PRO A 417 1.72 19.41 -8.69
CA PRO A 417 1.32 20.82 -8.73
C PRO A 417 1.62 21.60 -7.44
N LYS A 418 2.04 20.95 -6.36
CA LYS A 418 2.23 21.54 -5.03
C LYS A 418 3.68 21.49 -4.56
N VAL A 419 4.41 20.46 -4.95
CA VAL A 419 5.80 20.23 -4.51
C VAL A 419 6.71 20.21 -5.74
N SER A 420 7.73 21.06 -5.73
CA SER A 420 8.73 21.13 -6.80
C SER A 420 10.13 20.88 -6.26
N MET A 421 10.95 20.16 -7.02
CA MET A 421 12.39 20.08 -6.76
C MET A 421 13.07 21.45 -6.93
N PRO A 422 14.14 21.77 -6.17
CA PRO A 422 14.88 23.02 -6.33
C PRO A 422 15.41 23.23 -7.75
N GLU A 423 15.31 24.47 -8.26
CA GLU A 423 15.70 24.81 -9.63
C GLU A 423 17.18 24.51 -9.92
N ALA A 424 18.07 24.68 -8.93
CA ALA A 424 19.49 24.40 -9.13
C ALA A 424 19.77 22.94 -9.50
N LEU A 425 18.92 21.99 -9.07
CA LEU A 425 19.03 20.58 -9.48
C LEU A 425 18.74 20.42 -10.98
N ARG A 426 17.86 21.23 -11.58
CA ARG A 426 17.55 21.17 -13.02
C ARG A 426 18.72 21.55 -13.91
N HIS A 427 19.69 22.29 -13.37
CA HIS A 427 20.90 22.67 -14.10
C HIS A 427 22.02 21.64 -13.98
N GLU A 428 21.93 20.68 -13.05
CA GLU A 428 22.91 19.61 -12.90
C GLU A 428 22.62 18.47 -13.90
N PRO A 429 23.59 18.03 -14.73
CA PRO A 429 23.40 16.98 -15.73
C PRO A 429 22.79 15.65 -15.26
N LEU A 430 23.31 15.04 -14.20
CA LEU A 430 22.78 13.79 -13.64
C LEU A 430 21.34 13.97 -13.12
N TRP A 431 21.03 15.10 -12.49
CA TRP A 431 19.67 15.38 -12.04
C TRP A 431 18.68 15.56 -13.21
N ARG A 432 19.12 16.11 -14.35
CA ARG A 432 18.29 16.11 -15.56
C ARG A 432 17.97 14.68 -16.01
N SER A 433 18.95 13.78 -16.01
CA SER A 433 18.72 12.36 -16.29
C SER A 433 17.77 11.69 -15.30
N ILE A 434 17.85 12.04 -14.00
CA ILE A 434 16.88 11.59 -12.98
C ILE A 434 15.46 12.07 -13.32
N PHE A 435 15.30 13.32 -13.74
CA PHE A 435 14.00 13.87 -14.12
C PHE A 435 13.45 13.20 -15.39
N ASP A 436 14.30 12.97 -16.39
CA ASP A 436 13.91 12.30 -17.63
C ASP A 436 13.54 10.83 -17.40
N PHE A 437 14.29 10.13 -16.52
CA PHE A 437 13.93 8.80 -16.04
C PHE A 437 12.57 8.82 -15.34
N SER A 438 12.35 9.79 -14.45
CA SER A 438 11.12 9.87 -13.67
C SER A 438 9.89 10.14 -14.53
N ARG A 439 9.99 10.98 -15.58
CA ARG A 439 8.90 11.18 -16.55
C ARG A 439 8.54 9.89 -17.30
N GLN A 440 9.53 9.11 -17.70
CA GLN A 440 9.27 7.80 -18.28
C GLN A 440 8.66 6.87 -17.21
N TRP A 441 9.17 6.87 -15.99
CA TRP A 441 8.66 6.03 -14.91
C TRP A 441 7.20 6.34 -14.52
N THR A 442 6.76 7.60 -14.65
CA THR A 442 5.36 7.98 -14.44
C THR A 442 4.44 7.75 -15.65
N ASP A 443 4.99 7.65 -16.87
CA ASP A 443 4.23 7.36 -18.08
C ASP A 443 3.77 5.88 -18.14
N PRO A 444 2.45 5.59 -18.05
CA PRO A 444 1.94 4.23 -18.11
C PRO A 444 2.30 3.45 -19.38
N GLY A 445 2.60 4.16 -20.48
CA GLY A 445 3.01 3.55 -21.74
C GLY A 445 4.46 3.09 -21.78
N SER A 446 5.30 3.51 -20.84
CA SER A 446 6.74 3.24 -20.87
C SER A 446 7.11 1.88 -20.29
N LEU A 447 8.28 1.36 -20.70
CA LEU A 447 8.86 0.16 -20.10
C LEU A 447 9.28 0.37 -18.64
N LEU A 448 9.73 1.57 -18.29
CA LEU A 448 10.19 1.87 -16.92
C LEU A 448 9.02 1.84 -15.94
N HIS A 449 7.87 2.39 -16.34
CA HIS A 449 6.65 2.30 -15.56
C HIS A 449 6.22 0.84 -15.29
N GLN A 450 6.38 -0.02 -16.30
CA GLN A 450 5.95 -1.42 -16.24
C GLN A 450 6.94 -2.36 -15.54
N GLY A 451 8.16 -1.90 -15.24
CA GLY A 451 9.27 -2.77 -14.91
C GLY A 451 10.16 -2.32 -13.76
N VAL A 452 10.01 -1.08 -13.29
CA VAL A 452 10.76 -0.53 -12.16
C VAL A 452 9.81 -0.32 -10.98
N ASP A 453 10.11 -0.98 -9.86
CA ASP A 453 9.32 -0.90 -8.63
C ASP A 453 9.77 0.22 -7.70
N SER A 454 11.08 0.47 -7.65
CA SER A 454 11.63 1.52 -6.79
C SER A 454 12.89 2.15 -7.37
N PHE A 455 13.21 3.32 -6.86
CA PHE A 455 14.31 4.17 -7.30
C PHE A 455 14.99 4.78 -6.09
N TRP A 456 16.30 4.56 -5.93
CA TRP A 456 17.05 5.00 -4.74
C TRP A 456 18.05 6.07 -5.10
N LEU A 457 18.12 7.09 -4.26
CA LEU A 457 19.10 8.16 -4.30
C LEU A 457 20.03 7.98 -3.10
N GLU A 458 21.24 7.48 -3.34
CA GLU A 458 22.25 7.25 -2.31
C GLU A 458 23.33 8.33 -2.40
N PHE A 459 23.73 8.89 -1.27
CA PHE A 459 24.70 9.97 -1.19
C PHE A 459 25.84 9.59 -0.26
N ASP A 460 27.05 9.60 -0.81
CA ASP A 460 28.29 9.46 -0.06
C ASP A 460 28.48 10.71 0.83
N VAL A 461 28.48 10.55 2.15
CA VAL A 461 28.62 11.64 3.13
C VAL A 461 30.10 11.83 3.43
N GLY A 462 30.80 12.44 2.47
CA GLY A 462 32.21 12.84 2.60
C GLY A 462 32.42 14.05 3.52
N ASP A 463 33.67 14.54 3.58
CA ASP A 463 34.01 15.72 4.40
C ASP A 463 33.48 17.04 3.78
N ALA A 464 33.21 17.09 2.47
CA ALA A 464 32.58 18.23 1.78
C ALA A 464 31.58 17.74 0.71
N PRO A 465 30.26 17.92 0.91
CA PRO A 465 29.27 17.54 -0.08
C PRO A 465 29.35 18.46 -1.31
N ALA A 466 29.13 17.91 -2.50
CA ALA A 466 28.94 18.71 -3.70
C ALA A 466 27.67 19.59 -3.55
N GLU A 467 27.70 20.77 -4.16
CA GLU A 467 26.52 21.64 -4.26
C GLU A 467 26.19 21.90 -5.75
N PRO A 468 25.08 21.35 -6.27
CA PRO A 468 24.14 20.46 -5.60
C PRO A 468 24.70 19.03 -5.35
N PRO A 469 24.09 18.26 -4.42
CA PRO A 469 24.55 16.91 -4.11
C PRO A 469 24.28 15.96 -5.29
N VAL A 470 25.24 15.11 -5.61
CA VAL A 470 25.18 14.18 -6.75
C VAL A 470 25.02 12.75 -6.22
N PRO A 471 23.87 12.10 -6.43
CA PRO A 471 23.62 10.77 -5.91
C PRO A 471 24.29 9.67 -6.74
N VAL A 472 24.58 8.54 -6.09
CA VAL A 472 24.53 7.22 -6.73
C VAL A 472 23.07 6.84 -6.89
N ILE A 473 22.69 6.38 -8.08
CA ILE A 473 21.31 6.09 -8.42
C ILE A 473 21.13 4.60 -8.55
N PHE A 474 20.12 4.03 -7.89
CA PHE A 474 19.67 2.67 -8.15
C PHE A 474 18.25 2.65 -8.69
N PHE A 475 17.97 1.83 -9.68
CA PHE A 475 16.60 1.46 -10.02
C PHE A 475 16.43 -0.04 -9.76
N CYS A 476 15.31 -0.39 -9.14
CA CYS A 476 15.00 -1.75 -8.74
C CYS A 476 13.95 -2.35 -9.67
N HIS A 477 14.21 -3.56 -10.16
CA HIS A 477 13.27 -4.29 -10.99
C HIS A 477 12.05 -4.75 -10.19
N GLU A 478 10.92 -4.87 -10.90
CA GLU A 478 9.77 -5.63 -10.41
C GLU A 478 10.18 -7.04 -9.97
N GLU A 479 9.65 -7.49 -8.83
CA GLU A 479 9.93 -8.84 -8.32
C GLU A 479 9.35 -9.91 -9.26
N ARG A 480 10.20 -10.44 -10.13
CA ARG A 480 9.86 -11.43 -11.14
C ARG A 480 11.01 -12.44 -11.29
N PRO A 481 11.05 -13.50 -10.46
CA PRO A 481 12.01 -14.58 -10.59
C PRO A 481 11.99 -15.21 -11.98
N ILE A 482 13.16 -15.61 -12.48
CA ILE A 482 13.29 -16.34 -13.74
C ILE A 482 12.62 -17.71 -13.56
N PRO A 483 11.61 -18.08 -14.38
CA PRO A 483 10.94 -19.36 -14.25
C PRO A 483 11.84 -20.52 -14.66
N GLU A 484 11.50 -21.73 -14.23
CA GLU A 484 12.25 -22.96 -14.56
C GLU A 484 12.08 -23.39 -16.02
N ASP A 485 10.96 -23.03 -16.66
CA ASP A 485 10.70 -23.43 -18.04
C ASP A 485 11.48 -22.56 -19.03
N THR A 486 12.06 -23.19 -20.06
CA THR A 486 12.98 -22.53 -20.99
C THR A 486 12.36 -21.33 -21.73
N ALA A 487 11.08 -21.42 -22.11
CA ALA A 487 10.41 -20.39 -22.90
C ALA A 487 10.10 -19.16 -22.04
N GLY A 488 9.52 -19.39 -20.85
CA GLY A 488 9.28 -18.37 -19.83
C GLY A 488 10.58 -17.71 -19.39
N ALA A 489 11.65 -18.50 -19.19
CA ALA A 489 12.96 -17.98 -18.76
C ALA A 489 13.52 -16.99 -19.78
N ARG A 490 13.48 -17.35 -21.07
CA ARG A 490 13.92 -16.48 -22.17
C ARG A 490 13.13 -15.17 -22.20
N ALA A 491 11.80 -15.24 -22.14
CA ALA A 491 10.95 -14.06 -22.17
C ALA A 491 11.17 -13.14 -20.95
N CYS A 492 11.35 -13.74 -19.77
CA CYS A 492 11.64 -13.01 -18.54
C CYS A 492 12.98 -12.28 -18.60
N ARG A 493 14.06 -12.98 -19.02
CA ARG A 493 15.38 -12.39 -19.21
C ARG A 493 15.36 -11.24 -20.20
N GLN A 494 14.72 -11.43 -21.36
CA GLN A 494 14.58 -10.38 -22.37
C GLN A 494 13.90 -9.14 -21.79
N ARG A 495 12.79 -9.31 -21.05
CA ARG A 495 12.11 -8.20 -20.39
C ARG A 495 13.03 -7.46 -19.42
N HIS A 496 13.78 -8.17 -18.57
CA HIS A 496 14.74 -7.53 -17.67
C HIS A 496 15.84 -6.78 -18.43
N GLN A 497 16.37 -7.35 -19.52
CA GLN A 497 17.36 -6.69 -20.38
C GLN A 497 16.81 -5.42 -21.03
N ASP A 498 15.56 -5.44 -21.49
CA ASP A 498 14.91 -4.29 -22.12
C ASP A 498 14.71 -3.15 -21.11
N ILE A 499 14.23 -3.48 -19.91
CA ILE A 499 14.08 -2.51 -18.80
C ILE A 499 15.43 -1.93 -18.39
N ALA A 500 16.44 -2.80 -18.17
CA ALA A 500 17.78 -2.37 -17.79
C ALA A 500 18.40 -1.47 -18.86
N THR A 501 18.24 -1.80 -20.13
CA THR A 501 18.75 -1.00 -21.25
C THR A 501 18.06 0.37 -21.30
N ALA A 502 16.73 0.42 -21.20
CA ALA A 502 15.97 1.68 -21.20
C ALA A 502 16.36 2.59 -20.02
N ALA A 503 16.48 2.01 -18.83
CA ALA A 503 16.83 2.72 -17.61
C ALA A 503 18.27 3.26 -17.66
N LEU A 504 19.23 2.39 -17.99
CA LEU A 504 20.65 2.75 -18.08
C LEU A 504 20.90 3.78 -19.17
N HIS A 505 20.24 3.66 -20.33
CA HIS A 505 20.32 4.65 -21.40
C HIS A 505 19.88 6.04 -20.90
N THR A 506 18.75 6.10 -20.20
CA THR A 506 18.20 7.36 -19.69
C THR A 506 19.05 7.96 -18.58
N LEU A 507 19.50 7.15 -17.62
CA LEU A 507 20.26 7.61 -16.45
C LEU A 507 21.72 7.93 -16.74
N SER A 508 22.30 7.35 -17.79
CA SER A 508 23.70 7.59 -18.17
C SER A 508 23.88 8.71 -19.19
N ASP A 509 22.79 9.23 -19.78
CA ASP A 509 22.83 10.18 -20.92
C ASP A 509 23.74 9.68 -22.05
N GLY A 510 23.66 8.37 -22.34
CA GLY A 510 24.53 7.69 -23.31
C GLY A 510 26.00 7.51 -22.88
N GLY A 511 26.33 7.81 -21.63
CA GLY A 511 27.70 7.81 -21.11
C GLY A 511 28.28 6.45 -20.71
N LEU A 512 27.53 5.35 -20.85
CA LEU A 512 28.04 3.99 -20.64
C LEU A 512 28.58 3.41 -21.94
N SER A 513 29.72 2.72 -21.88
CA SER A 513 30.26 2.03 -23.06
C SER A 513 29.32 0.91 -23.56
N PRO A 514 29.30 0.65 -24.88
CA PRO A 514 28.57 -0.49 -25.44
C PRO A 514 28.96 -1.84 -24.81
N GLU A 515 30.24 -1.99 -24.45
CA GLU A 515 30.78 -3.15 -23.76
C GLU A 515 30.17 -3.33 -22.37
N THR A 516 30.09 -2.25 -21.57
CA THR A 516 29.44 -2.29 -20.25
C THR A 516 27.96 -2.70 -20.38
N LEU A 517 27.21 -2.12 -21.32
CA LEU A 517 25.82 -2.49 -21.55
C LEU A 517 25.67 -3.95 -22.03
N HIS A 518 26.59 -4.43 -22.87
CA HIS A 518 26.63 -5.82 -23.28
C HIS A 518 26.84 -6.76 -22.09
N ASN A 519 27.79 -6.45 -21.21
CA ASN A 519 28.09 -7.27 -20.05
C ASN A 519 26.96 -7.26 -19.01
N VAL A 520 26.27 -6.13 -18.81
CA VAL A 520 25.07 -6.09 -17.95
C VAL A 520 24.00 -7.04 -18.50
N ARG A 521 23.74 -7.04 -19.82
CA ARG A 521 22.79 -7.98 -20.43
C ARG A 521 23.24 -9.43 -20.26
N ALA A 522 24.53 -9.71 -20.42
CA ALA A 522 25.09 -11.04 -20.19
C ALA A 522 24.92 -11.50 -18.73
N CYS A 523 25.06 -10.59 -17.75
CA CYS A 523 24.80 -10.89 -16.34
C CYS A 523 23.34 -11.29 -16.09
N ILE A 524 22.37 -10.61 -16.72
CA ILE A 524 20.94 -10.98 -16.66
C ILE A 524 20.70 -12.32 -17.37
N GLU A 525 21.36 -12.55 -18.51
CA GLU A 525 21.23 -13.79 -19.29
C GLU A 525 21.76 -15.02 -18.54
N ALA A 526 22.73 -14.84 -17.65
CA ALA A 526 23.36 -15.92 -16.89
C ALA A 526 22.65 -16.26 -15.57
N LEU A 527 21.72 -15.42 -15.08
CA LEU A 527 21.05 -15.63 -13.79
C LEU A 527 20.37 -17.01 -13.70
N PRO A 528 20.52 -17.82 -12.65
CA PRO A 528 19.84 -19.12 -12.57
C PRO A 528 18.30 -18.98 -12.44
N PRO A 529 17.50 -20.00 -12.81
CA PRO A 529 16.08 -20.05 -12.47
C PRO A 529 15.84 -19.84 -10.98
N GLY A 530 14.74 -19.18 -10.62
CA GLY A 530 14.41 -18.76 -9.25
C GLY A 530 15.10 -17.46 -8.80
N SER A 531 16.18 -17.04 -9.47
CA SER A 531 16.84 -15.77 -9.20
C SER A 531 16.34 -14.64 -10.11
N GLN A 532 16.78 -13.41 -9.84
CA GLN A 532 16.36 -12.22 -10.58
C GLN A 532 17.32 -11.05 -10.34
N PRO A 533 17.42 -10.09 -11.27
CA PRO A 533 18.03 -8.81 -10.96
C PRO A 533 17.18 -8.11 -9.91
N PHE A 534 17.81 -7.59 -8.86
CA PHE A 534 17.15 -6.80 -7.83
C PHE A 534 17.25 -5.32 -8.14
N ALA A 535 18.49 -4.82 -8.25
CA ALA A 535 18.76 -3.40 -8.47
C ALA A 535 19.98 -3.22 -9.37
N LEU A 536 19.96 -2.13 -10.15
CA LEU A 536 21.07 -1.70 -11.01
C LEU A 536 21.44 -0.27 -10.63
N GLY A 537 22.71 -0.08 -10.27
CA GLY A 537 23.24 1.18 -9.78
C GLY A 537 24.14 1.89 -10.80
N VAL A 538 23.86 3.17 -11.06
CA VAL A 538 24.68 4.06 -11.89
C VAL A 538 25.62 4.86 -10.99
N LEU A 539 26.92 4.55 -11.03
CA LEU A 539 27.94 5.09 -10.10
C LEU A 539 28.58 6.41 -10.58
N ARG A 540 27.81 7.30 -11.21
CA ARG A 540 28.33 8.50 -11.89
C ARG A 540 28.96 9.53 -10.96
N SER A 541 28.51 9.62 -9.70
CA SER A 541 29.16 10.46 -8.68
C SER A 541 30.64 10.10 -8.48
N ARG A 542 31.03 8.85 -8.78
CA ARG A 542 32.40 8.34 -8.69
C ARG A 542 33.16 8.34 -10.03
N ARG A 543 32.54 8.83 -11.11
CA ARG A 543 33.09 8.92 -12.48
C ARG A 543 33.60 7.58 -13.04
N LEU A 544 32.93 6.48 -12.68
CA LEU A 544 33.23 5.15 -13.20
C LEU A 544 32.29 4.79 -14.36
N ASP A 545 32.84 4.18 -15.42
CA ASP A 545 32.05 3.54 -16.48
C ASP A 545 31.68 2.10 -16.07
N THR A 546 30.94 2.00 -14.98
CA THR A 546 30.51 0.73 -14.40
C THR A 546 29.09 0.81 -13.87
N VAL A 547 28.36 -0.30 -13.93
CA VAL A 547 27.04 -0.48 -13.34
C VAL A 547 27.15 -1.44 -12.16
N ARG A 548 26.67 -1.03 -10.99
CA ARG A 548 26.51 -1.91 -9.83
C ARG A 548 25.35 -2.85 -10.09
N PHE A 549 25.61 -4.13 -10.25
CA PHE A 549 24.62 -5.18 -10.44
C PHE A 549 24.30 -5.83 -9.09
N CYS A 550 23.03 -5.81 -8.69
CA CYS A 550 22.55 -6.46 -7.47
C CYS A 550 21.58 -7.56 -7.86
N ALA A 551 21.84 -8.81 -7.47
CA ALA A 551 21.03 -9.98 -7.78
C ALA A 551 20.49 -10.62 -6.49
N LYS A 552 19.22 -11.03 -6.50
CA LYS A 552 18.61 -11.72 -5.35
C LYS A 552 18.26 -13.16 -5.69
N ASP A 553 18.07 -13.95 -4.64
CA ASP A 553 17.58 -15.33 -4.69
C ASP A 553 18.48 -16.27 -5.50
N ILE A 554 19.77 -15.93 -5.64
CA ILE A 554 20.80 -16.88 -6.07
C ILE A 554 21.16 -17.75 -4.86
N PRO A 555 20.97 -19.09 -4.92
CA PRO A 555 21.37 -19.97 -3.82
C PRO A 555 22.87 -19.85 -3.54
N ALA A 556 23.27 -19.93 -2.27
CA ALA A 556 24.66 -19.78 -1.86
C ALA A 556 25.58 -20.80 -2.58
N GLU A 557 25.10 -22.03 -2.74
CA GLU A 557 25.76 -23.12 -3.45
C GLU A 557 25.96 -22.86 -4.95
N GLY A 558 25.10 -22.05 -5.59
CA GLY A 558 25.16 -21.73 -7.02
C GLY A 558 25.87 -20.40 -7.32
N MET A 559 26.22 -19.62 -6.30
CA MET A 559 26.70 -18.24 -6.47
C MET A 559 28.08 -18.17 -7.15
N LEU A 560 29.00 -19.08 -6.80
CA LEU A 560 30.33 -19.15 -7.41
C LEU A 560 30.30 -19.57 -8.88
N ASP A 561 29.35 -20.42 -9.25
CA ASP A 561 29.15 -20.86 -10.64
C ASP A 561 28.54 -19.74 -11.47
N TYR A 562 27.55 -19.02 -10.92
CA TYR A 562 27.02 -17.83 -11.54
C TYR A 562 28.11 -16.78 -11.80
N LEU A 563 28.88 -16.41 -10.78
CA LEU A 563 29.97 -15.45 -10.92
C LEU A 563 31.03 -15.91 -11.94
N ALA A 564 31.35 -17.20 -11.97
CA ALA A 564 32.25 -17.76 -13.00
C ALA A 564 31.68 -17.54 -14.41
N SER A 565 30.39 -17.81 -14.60
CA SER A 565 29.73 -17.75 -15.90
C SER A 565 29.67 -16.34 -16.49
N VAL A 566 29.68 -15.30 -15.65
CA VAL A 566 29.72 -13.89 -16.06
C VAL A 566 31.15 -13.33 -16.14
N GLY A 567 32.17 -14.17 -15.94
CA GLY A 567 33.57 -13.77 -16.06
C GLY A 567 34.15 -13.04 -14.84
N TRP A 568 33.58 -13.24 -13.65
CA TRP A 568 34.16 -12.70 -12.42
C TRP A 568 35.53 -13.33 -12.12
N SER A 569 36.51 -12.47 -11.86
CA SER A 569 37.92 -12.83 -11.67
C SER A 569 38.42 -12.69 -10.22
N GLY A 570 37.49 -12.49 -9.27
CA GLY A 570 37.85 -12.27 -7.87
C GLY A 570 38.27 -13.54 -7.11
N PRO A 571 38.56 -13.38 -5.80
CA PRO A 571 39.12 -14.42 -4.94
C PRO A 571 38.08 -15.52 -4.63
N ARG A 572 38.07 -16.59 -5.44
CA ARG A 572 37.05 -17.66 -5.37
C ARG A 572 37.08 -18.45 -4.06
N ALA A 573 38.27 -18.74 -3.52
CA ALA A 573 38.41 -19.54 -2.31
C ALA A 573 37.89 -18.78 -1.09
N GLU A 574 38.21 -17.50 -1.00
CA GLU A 574 37.78 -16.59 0.05
C GLU A 574 36.26 -16.36 0.01
N LEU A 575 35.69 -16.22 -1.19
CA LEU A 575 34.22 -16.14 -1.33
C LEU A 575 33.55 -17.46 -0.94
N GLN A 576 34.13 -18.61 -1.28
CA GLN A 576 33.59 -19.91 -0.88
C GLN A 576 33.58 -20.07 0.65
N GLU A 577 34.66 -19.68 1.32
CA GLU A 577 34.75 -19.69 2.78
C GLU A 577 33.72 -18.73 3.41
N LEU A 578 33.58 -17.52 2.86
CA LEU A 578 32.61 -16.52 3.29
C LEU A 578 31.17 -17.03 3.19
N LEU A 579 30.80 -17.64 2.05
CA LEU A 579 29.47 -18.22 1.84
C LEU A 579 29.20 -19.39 2.78
N GLY A 580 30.19 -20.29 2.96
CA GLY A 580 30.06 -21.42 3.88
C GLY A 580 29.84 -20.98 5.32
N TRP A 581 30.52 -19.90 5.75
CA TRP A 581 30.28 -19.30 7.05
C TRP A 581 28.88 -18.65 7.14
N LEU A 582 28.53 -17.76 6.21
CA LEU A 582 27.27 -17.01 6.26
C LEU A 582 26.02 -17.88 6.13
N ALA A 583 26.08 -19.01 5.41
CA ALA A 583 24.98 -19.95 5.29
C ALA A 583 24.48 -20.50 6.65
N GLY A 584 25.34 -20.50 7.68
CA GLY A 584 24.96 -20.86 9.05
C GLY A 584 24.30 -19.73 9.85
N HIS A 585 24.32 -18.49 9.35
CA HIS A 585 23.89 -17.30 10.09
C HIS A 585 22.70 -16.57 9.48
N VAL A 586 22.49 -16.67 8.17
CA VAL A 586 21.41 -15.99 7.44
C VAL A 586 20.73 -16.92 6.43
N ASP A 587 19.50 -16.57 6.04
CA ASP A 587 18.74 -17.31 5.03
C ASP A 587 18.38 -16.48 3.79
N ARG A 588 18.85 -15.23 3.70
CA ARG A 588 18.65 -14.36 2.55
C ARG A 588 19.91 -13.60 2.17
N PHE A 589 20.28 -13.70 0.90
CA PHE A 589 21.39 -12.99 0.27
C PHE A 589 20.91 -12.07 -0.86
N VAL A 590 21.57 -10.92 -0.99
CA VAL A 590 21.65 -10.15 -2.25
C VAL A 590 23.13 -10.06 -2.61
N LEU A 591 23.47 -10.43 -3.84
CA LEU A 591 24.82 -10.38 -4.38
C LEU A 591 25.02 -9.08 -5.14
N ASP A 592 26.06 -8.34 -4.79
CA ASP A 592 26.41 -7.06 -5.39
C ASP A 592 27.78 -7.14 -6.08
N PHE A 593 27.90 -6.69 -7.32
CA PHE A 593 29.19 -6.59 -8.01
C PHE A 593 29.15 -5.50 -9.08
N ASP A 594 30.32 -4.99 -9.48
CA ASP A 594 30.41 -3.95 -10.50
C ASP A 594 30.70 -4.54 -11.88
N VAL A 595 29.95 -4.08 -12.88
CA VAL A 595 30.05 -4.51 -14.27
C VAL A 595 30.53 -3.34 -15.13
N GLY A 596 31.73 -3.45 -15.71
CA GLY A 596 32.24 -2.54 -16.73
C GLY A 596 32.51 -3.31 -18.04
N ALA A 597 33.61 -2.98 -18.73
CA ALA A 597 34.14 -3.78 -19.83
C ALA A 597 34.47 -5.24 -19.41
N HIS A 598 34.71 -5.46 -18.11
CA HIS A 598 34.76 -6.77 -17.46
C HIS A 598 34.03 -6.68 -16.11
N VAL A 599 33.63 -7.83 -15.55
CA VAL A 599 33.12 -7.91 -14.19
C VAL A 599 34.27 -7.68 -13.20
N LEU A 600 34.12 -6.69 -12.32
CA LEU A 600 35.17 -6.30 -11.37
C LEU A 600 35.29 -7.32 -10.22
N PRO A 601 36.50 -7.46 -9.61
CA PRO A 601 36.78 -8.53 -8.67
C PRO A 601 36.10 -8.37 -7.30
N THR A 602 35.62 -7.17 -6.94
CA THR A 602 34.96 -6.94 -5.65
C THR A 602 33.51 -7.40 -5.68
N VAL A 603 33.10 -8.16 -4.65
CA VAL A 603 31.71 -8.58 -4.43
C VAL A 603 31.21 -8.14 -3.07
N GLY A 604 29.92 -7.86 -2.96
CA GLY A 604 29.21 -7.61 -1.72
C GLY A 604 28.11 -8.64 -1.50
N LEU A 605 27.89 -9.03 -0.25
CA LEU A 605 26.79 -9.90 0.16
C LEU A 605 25.93 -9.15 1.18
N GLU A 606 24.73 -8.74 0.78
CA GLU A 606 23.72 -8.23 1.71
C GLU A 606 23.05 -9.42 2.42
N CYS A 607 23.27 -9.50 3.73
CA CYS A 607 22.86 -10.60 4.58
C CYS A 607 21.65 -10.17 5.43
N SER A 608 20.56 -10.92 5.34
CA SER A 608 19.31 -10.63 6.03
C SER A 608 18.48 -11.91 6.27
N PHE A 609 17.26 -11.75 6.79
CA PHE A 609 16.35 -12.85 7.05
C PHE A 609 15.06 -12.74 6.23
N HIS A 610 14.51 -13.87 5.81
CA HIS A 610 13.22 -13.95 5.12
C HIS A 610 12.12 -13.22 5.90
N GLY A 611 11.27 -12.49 5.17
CA GLY A 611 10.23 -11.64 5.76
C GLY A 611 10.76 -10.37 6.43
N ARG A 612 12.06 -10.04 6.29
CA ARG A 612 12.71 -8.84 6.85
C ARG A 612 12.49 -8.70 8.36
N ARG A 613 12.56 -9.84 9.06
CA ARG A 613 12.32 -9.91 10.51
C ARG A 613 13.33 -9.03 11.26
N GLN A 614 12.83 -8.29 12.24
CA GLN A 614 13.63 -7.39 13.06
C GLN A 614 14.27 -8.13 14.26
N PRO A 615 15.34 -7.60 14.88
CA PRO A 615 16.05 -8.22 16.01
C PRO A 615 15.17 -8.75 17.14
N SER A 616 14.07 -8.07 17.48
CA SER A 616 13.13 -8.53 18.51
C SER A 616 12.37 -9.82 18.16
N ALA A 617 12.27 -10.15 16.88
CA ALA A 617 11.58 -11.32 16.34
C ALA A 617 12.52 -12.34 15.68
N GLU A 618 13.81 -12.02 15.54
CA GLU A 618 14.82 -12.85 14.90
C GLU A 618 16.14 -12.75 15.67
N PRO A 619 16.35 -13.62 16.68
CA PRO A 619 17.51 -13.54 17.57
C PRO A 619 18.84 -13.85 16.86
N ARG A 620 18.80 -14.46 15.67
CA ARG A 620 20.00 -14.70 14.84
C ARG A 620 20.72 -13.40 14.45
N TRP A 621 20.04 -12.25 14.45
CA TRP A 621 20.70 -10.94 14.30
C TRP A 621 21.81 -10.72 15.33
N ALA A 622 21.53 -10.98 16.60
CA ALA A 622 22.50 -10.80 17.68
C ALA A 622 23.69 -11.77 17.53
N VAL A 623 23.42 -13.02 17.13
CA VAL A 623 24.46 -14.02 16.88
C VAL A 623 25.39 -13.63 15.74
N LEU A 624 24.84 -13.15 14.63
CA LEU A 624 25.63 -12.69 13.48
C LEU A 624 26.47 -11.46 13.83
N LEU A 625 25.89 -10.47 14.51
CA LEU A 625 26.62 -9.27 14.91
C LEU A 625 27.73 -9.58 15.94
N GLU A 626 27.50 -10.51 16.88
CA GLU A 626 28.53 -10.99 17.80
C GLU A 626 29.70 -11.68 17.07
N GLU A 627 29.38 -12.48 16.06
CA GLU A 627 30.39 -13.12 15.21
C GLU A 627 31.22 -12.08 14.45
N LEU A 628 30.59 -11.02 13.91
CA LEU A 628 31.30 -9.92 13.28
C LEU A 628 32.23 -9.20 14.25
N VAL A 629 31.81 -9.00 15.51
CA VAL A 629 32.67 -8.41 16.55
C VAL A 629 33.88 -9.30 16.82
N ARG A 630 33.67 -10.61 17.00
CA ARG A 630 34.77 -11.55 17.26
C ARG A 630 35.79 -11.61 16.12
N ARG A 631 35.35 -11.36 14.89
CA ARG A 631 36.20 -11.27 13.69
C ARG A 631 36.86 -9.91 13.49
N GLY A 632 36.62 -8.93 14.37
CA GLY A 632 37.12 -7.57 14.22
C GLY A 632 36.43 -6.76 13.11
N LEU A 633 35.29 -7.24 12.60
CA LEU A 633 34.52 -6.59 11.54
C LEU A 633 33.44 -5.64 12.09
N CYS A 634 33.20 -5.65 13.40
CA CYS A 634 32.23 -4.79 14.07
C CYS A 634 32.75 -4.34 15.44
N GLN A 635 32.54 -3.08 15.79
CA GLN A 635 32.76 -2.57 17.15
C GLN A 635 31.60 -3.00 18.07
N HIS A 636 31.91 -3.32 19.33
CA HIS A 636 30.91 -3.70 20.34
C HIS A 636 29.77 -2.66 20.46
N ASP A 637 30.12 -1.38 20.49
CA ASP A 637 29.11 -0.32 20.65
C ASP A 637 28.21 -0.15 19.41
N LYS A 638 28.72 -0.49 18.22
CA LYS A 638 27.93 -0.49 16.97
C LYS A 638 27.00 -1.70 16.89
N ARG A 639 27.46 -2.87 17.36
CA ARG A 639 26.64 -4.08 17.54
C ARG A 639 25.40 -3.76 18.38
N ASP A 640 25.62 -3.17 19.54
CA ASP A 640 24.55 -2.86 20.50
C ASP A 640 23.60 -1.79 19.97
N ALA A 641 24.13 -0.76 19.32
CA ALA A 641 23.32 0.30 18.72
C ALA A 641 22.42 -0.21 17.57
N LEU A 642 22.91 -1.11 16.71
CA LEU A 642 22.10 -1.69 15.64
C LEU A 642 20.99 -2.60 16.17
N LEU A 643 21.25 -3.36 17.24
CA LEU A 643 20.23 -4.20 17.88
C LEU A 643 19.15 -3.38 18.58
N ALA A 644 19.51 -2.21 19.12
CA ALA A 644 18.60 -1.29 19.81
C ALA A 644 17.85 -0.33 18.88
N TRP A 645 18.31 -0.14 17.64
CA TRP A 645 17.72 0.80 16.69
C TRP A 645 16.24 0.51 16.34
N PRO A 646 15.83 -0.75 16.06
CA PRO A 646 14.48 -1.01 15.56
C PRO A 646 13.38 -0.67 16.55
N GLY A 647 12.25 -0.18 16.04
CA GLY A 647 11.07 0.16 16.83
C GLY A 647 10.34 1.39 16.30
N GLN A 648 9.25 1.75 16.96
CA GLN A 648 8.42 2.88 16.54
C GLN A 648 8.76 4.14 17.32
N SER A 649 8.72 5.30 16.65
CA SER A 649 8.94 6.58 17.31
C SER A 649 8.05 7.68 16.74
N PRO A 650 7.42 8.51 17.61
CA PRO A 650 6.79 9.74 17.16
C PRO A 650 7.87 10.75 16.75
N CYS A 651 7.51 11.64 15.84
CA CYS A 651 8.36 12.72 15.35
C CYS A 651 7.50 13.96 15.20
N VAL A 652 7.96 15.09 15.74
CA VAL A 652 7.27 16.37 15.61
C VAL A 652 8.20 17.31 14.85
N GLU A 653 7.81 17.62 13.62
CA GLU A 653 8.51 18.54 12.72
C GLU A 653 7.89 19.93 12.90
N HIS A 654 8.70 20.91 13.30
CA HIS A 654 8.29 22.31 13.37
C HIS A 654 8.63 22.98 12.04
N LEU A 655 7.62 23.15 11.19
CA LEU A 655 7.75 23.74 9.86
C LEU A 655 7.35 25.23 9.91
N GLU A 656 7.75 26.00 8.91
CA GLU A 656 7.39 27.41 8.80
C GLU A 656 5.86 27.55 8.66
N GLY A 657 5.19 27.92 9.77
CA GLY A 657 3.73 28.10 9.81
C GLY A 657 2.92 26.82 9.99
N ALA A 658 3.52 25.68 10.37
CA ALA A 658 2.78 24.49 10.80
C ALA A 658 3.59 23.56 11.72
N VAL A 659 2.88 22.68 12.40
CA VAL A 659 3.47 21.53 13.09
C VAL A 659 3.02 20.26 12.37
N ARG A 660 3.99 19.43 11.99
CA ARG A 660 3.73 18.11 11.41
C ARG A 660 4.10 17.03 12.42
N GLU A 661 3.12 16.26 12.82
CA GLU A 661 3.28 15.09 13.69
C GLU A 661 3.32 13.83 12.83
N SER A 662 4.43 13.11 12.88
CA SER A 662 4.68 11.90 12.12
C SER A 662 4.94 10.71 13.04
N ARG A 663 4.73 9.48 12.56
CA ARG A 663 5.27 8.27 13.20
C ARG A 663 6.17 7.52 12.24
N PHE A 664 7.31 7.10 12.78
CA PHE A 664 8.33 6.37 12.06
C PHE A 664 8.46 4.95 12.58
N ASP A 665 8.60 4.00 11.66
CA ASP A 665 8.99 2.64 11.92
C ASP A 665 10.48 2.49 11.58
N ARG A 666 11.30 2.38 12.61
CA ARG A 666 12.76 2.24 12.51
C ARG A 666 13.11 0.77 12.37
N ARG A 667 13.95 0.45 11.38
CA ARG A 667 14.29 -0.94 11.04
C ARG A 667 15.77 -1.10 10.76
N LEU A 668 16.27 -2.29 11.09
CA LEU A 668 17.50 -2.85 10.55
C LEU A 668 17.16 -3.52 9.22
N SER A 669 17.80 -3.09 8.14
CA SER A 669 17.54 -3.58 6.78
C SER A 669 18.34 -4.86 6.53
N HIS A 670 19.66 -4.74 6.55
CA HIS A 670 20.60 -5.84 6.32
C HIS A 670 22.00 -5.48 6.83
N LEU A 671 22.89 -6.47 6.86
CA LEU A 671 24.33 -6.27 7.02
C LEU A 671 25.02 -6.64 5.73
N LYS A 672 25.94 -5.82 5.23
CA LYS A 672 26.67 -6.09 3.99
C LYS A 672 28.10 -6.45 4.28
N LEU A 673 28.55 -7.55 3.69
CA LEU A 673 29.94 -7.98 3.73
C LEU A 673 30.56 -7.81 2.35
N SER A 674 31.55 -6.93 2.24
CA SER A 674 32.23 -6.62 0.98
C SER A 674 33.58 -7.32 0.96
N LEU A 675 33.74 -8.27 0.04
CA LEU A 675 35.00 -8.95 -0.24
C LEU A 675 35.79 -8.11 -1.26
N LYS A 676 36.60 -7.22 -0.72
CA LYS A 676 37.71 -6.53 -1.41
C LYS A 676 39.02 -7.18 -0.93
N PRO A 677 40.24 -6.64 -1.16
CA PRO A 677 41.46 -7.26 -0.64
C PRO A 677 41.42 -7.59 0.86
N GLU A 678 40.64 -6.83 1.64
CA GLU A 678 40.28 -7.13 3.02
C GLU A 678 38.75 -7.16 3.17
N LEU A 679 38.23 -8.04 4.03
CA LEU A 679 36.79 -8.13 4.28
C LEU A 679 36.31 -6.89 5.06
N GLU A 680 35.24 -6.25 4.59
CA GLU A 680 34.61 -5.11 5.26
C GLU A 680 33.15 -5.42 5.58
N ALA A 681 32.68 -5.03 6.77
CA ALA A 681 31.27 -5.13 7.15
C ALA A 681 30.63 -3.75 7.33
N LYS A 682 29.39 -3.63 6.85
CA LYS A 682 28.55 -2.43 6.92
C LYS A 682 27.16 -2.77 7.45
N GLY A 683 26.56 -1.85 8.19
CA GLY A 683 25.20 -1.98 8.69
C GLY A 683 24.26 -1.00 8.00
N TYR A 684 23.16 -1.51 7.45
CA TYR A 684 22.12 -0.71 6.79
C TYR A 684 20.88 -0.67 7.66
N PHE A 685 20.49 0.52 8.07
CA PHE A 685 19.34 0.75 8.94
C PHE A 685 18.63 2.03 8.53
N GLY A 686 17.37 2.20 8.88
CA GLY A 686 16.61 3.37 8.44
C GLY A 686 15.28 3.51 9.14
N ALA A 687 14.49 4.47 8.68
CA ALA A 687 13.16 4.72 9.20
C ALA A 687 12.16 5.01 8.07
N TRP A 688 10.92 4.56 8.26
CA TRP A 688 9.82 4.78 7.34
C TRP A 688 8.65 5.47 8.05
N ARG A 689 8.22 6.61 7.51
CA ARG A 689 7.03 7.35 7.91
C ARG A 689 5.80 6.55 7.50
N TYR A 690 4.98 6.15 8.48
CA TYR A 690 3.72 5.43 8.23
C TYR A 690 2.48 6.17 8.74
N LEU A 691 2.69 7.32 9.38
CA LEU A 691 1.62 8.26 9.77
C LEU A 691 2.14 9.68 9.62
N GLU A 692 1.28 10.57 9.15
CA GLU A 692 1.51 12.01 9.14
C GLU A 692 0.20 12.76 9.45
N MET A 693 0.27 13.76 10.33
CA MET A 693 -0.79 14.71 10.60
C MET A 693 -0.21 16.11 10.59
N SER A 694 -0.77 17.02 9.81
CA SER A 694 -0.38 18.43 9.81
C SER A 694 -1.41 19.28 10.52
N ARG A 695 -0.97 20.18 11.40
CA ARG A 695 -1.83 21.14 12.09
C ARG A 695 -1.27 22.56 11.94
N PRO A 696 -2.12 23.58 11.76
CA PRO A 696 -1.68 24.96 11.97
C PRO A 696 -1.15 25.12 13.41
N PRO A 697 -0.19 26.03 13.63
CA PRO A 697 0.49 26.21 14.91
C PRO A 697 -0.43 26.62 16.05
#